data_AF-A0A9E5DYB4-F1
#
_entry.id   AF-A0A9E5DYB4-F1
#
_cell.length_a   1.000
_cell.length_b   1.000
_cell.length_c   1.000
_cell.angle_alpha   90.00
_cell.angle_beta   90.00
_cell.angle_gamma   90.00
#
_symmetry.space_group_name_H-M   'P 1'
#
loop_
_entity.id
_entity.type
_entity.pdbx_description
1 polymer ?
#
loop_
_entity_poly.entity_id
_entity_poly.type
_entity_poly.pdbx_seq_one_letter_code
_entity_poly.pdbx_strand_id
1 'polypeptide(L)'
;MLSARRTVPPTEVPMRPVVLPIVALMVALLGSPAASHAAPTSLAVAGSLTAGAGTGVASDGDYILTFRLFGAPQGGTAAWEEGPLVVTVAGGRFTQTLGAKNPLTATVLAQVPQAWLAVQVGNDPELPRVALHSVAYALQAATAEAVQCSGCIGVAQLDPKLLASFVKITDLDKLDLSGYVKKAELAKIAHSGNWNDLLGAPKLADVALSGFYADLNGAPVVPKVGTQCGSGLVVRGLKADGSLDCIAGTLDASALPANGLAAISNGLLTNVFVHSAAIAKAIDIPDASLKGVSAEVTLPNVGKVQALSVSVELTTSAFSQLTATLTAPDGSTYLLVNKAGSGTSLKVTYPKPDKTLSGDLTAWVGKNPQGIWKLLVVDYDPGAQPTDGQIKAFSVQAEVLSSKKVAATNGFLLPSGDQLAEPCNAANKGMVTLAANQGGVAVCDGSLWQLLKFFPDICGNGILNPGEVCDDGNFIAGDGCYMCKTVYCGDGIIQADETCDDGAKNSDTKPDACRLACKKAGCSDKVVDSGEECDDGNSFSGDGCTPFCVSEVKVNVSFKTCGQSGKSGPNLSQCQAAYNGSSLANTVTVNGGIQSWTVPADGTYRIEAWGARGALNGLSNAGAAGAHMRGDFVLKKGTVLKILVGQMGSKSPSATSSSGGGGTFVVLADNTALVVAGGGGGRGSNGGQPGVGGTTDGCGTKDDRGFGTPGCNGQGGISGSIGNANGGGGGAGLLGNGLAKQSNSGNPGSAFVNGGLGGASRDNESYGGFGGGGGNHESSGGGGGGGGYSGGSGGQFDGSYGGGGGGGSFNSGGNPNNSANVWAQDGAVSVLKL
;
A
#
# COMPACT_ATOMS: atom_id res chain seq x y z
N MET A 1 -87.73 17.19 -85.43
CA MET A 1 -88.92 17.44 -84.58
C MET A 1 -88.87 16.46 -83.42
N LEU A 2 -88.90 16.79 -82.13
CA LEU A 2 -88.74 18.03 -81.36
C LEU A 2 -88.33 17.57 -79.93
N SER A 3 -87.55 18.37 -79.23
CA SER A 3 -86.87 18.07 -77.95
C SER A 3 -87.79 18.14 -76.70
N ALA A 4 -87.39 17.46 -75.62
CA ALA A 4 -87.04 18.06 -74.31
C ALA A 4 -87.68 17.45 -73.03
N ARG A 5 -86.92 17.66 -71.93
CA ARG A 5 -87.26 17.79 -70.49
C ARG A 5 -87.00 16.58 -69.58
N ARG A 6 -86.00 16.67 -68.68
CA ARG A 6 -85.97 17.31 -67.31
C ARG A 6 -86.69 16.42 -66.28
N THR A 7 -86.23 16.11 -65.07
CA THR A 7 -85.06 16.41 -64.19
C THR A 7 -85.29 15.52 -62.96
N VAL A 8 -84.36 14.65 -62.51
CA VAL A 8 -83.31 14.85 -61.45
C VAL A 8 -83.97 15.28 -60.11
N PRO A 9 -83.65 14.72 -58.90
CA PRO A 9 -82.28 14.60 -58.35
C PRO A 9 -82.07 13.43 -57.33
N PRO A 10 -81.00 13.42 -56.51
CA PRO A 10 -79.60 13.08 -56.81
C PRO A 10 -79.13 11.86 -55.96
N THR A 11 -78.45 10.85 -56.50
CA THR A 11 -76.96 10.70 -56.62
C THR A 11 -76.21 10.93 -55.29
N GLU A 12 -75.39 10.04 -54.74
CA GLU A 12 -74.51 9.03 -55.34
C GLU A 12 -74.33 7.73 -54.51
N VAL A 13 -73.99 6.70 -55.27
CA VAL A 13 -73.83 5.25 -55.03
C VAL A 13 -72.53 4.91 -54.21
N PRO A 14 -72.24 3.64 -53.85
CA PRO A 14 -72.27 3.23 -52.46
C PRO A 14 -70.94 2.61 -51.95
N MET A 15 -70.65 2.81 -50.66
CA MET A 15 -69.78 1.90 -49.91
C MET A 15 -70.60 0.68 -49.45
N ARG A 16 -70.14 -0.53 -49.77
CA ARG A 16 -70.66 -1.81 -49.24
C ARG A 16 -69.59 -2.91 -49.40
N PRO A 17 -69.62 -4.00 -48.62
CA PRO A 17 -69.69 -4.09 -47.14
C PRO A 17 -68.77 -5.22 -46.57
N VAL A 18 -68.95 -5.54 -45.28
CA VAL A 18 -68.65 -6.83 -44.60
C VAL A 18 -67.20 -6.97 -44.07
N VAL A 19 -66.93 -6.63 -42.81
CA VAL A 19 -67.17 -7.40 -41.55
C VAL A 19 -66.36 -8.71 -41.46
N LEU A 20 -65.22 -8.60 -40.75
CA LEU A 20 -64.41 -9.58 -39.98
C LEU A 20 -63.90 -10.87 -40.70
N PRO A 21 -62.64 -11.30 -40.46
CA PRO A 21 -62.10 -11.44 -39.11
C PRO A 21 -60.67 -10.93 -38.86
N ILE A 22 -60.51 -10.50 -37.61
CA ILE A 22 -59.32 -10.57 -36.77
C ILE A 22 -58.52 -11.85 -37.12
N VAL A 23 -57.22 -11.72 -37.48
CA VAL A 23 -56.11 -12.71 -37.30
C VAL A 23 -54.92 -12.50 -38.29
N ALA A 24 -55.04 -11.84 -39.44
CA ALA A 24 -53.97 -11.90 -40.47
C ALA A 24 -53.03 -10.68 -40.62
N LEU A 25 -53.24 -9.56 -39.91
CA LEU A 25 -52.42 -8.34 -40.05
C LEU A 25 -51.53 -8.06 -38.82
N MET A 26 -51.08 -9.12 -38.14
CA MET A 26 -49.97 -9.10 -37.17
C MET A 26 -48.76 -9.91 -37.66
N VAL A 27 -48.78 -10.41 -38.90
CA VAL A 27 -47.72 -11.31 -39.43
C VAL A 27 -46.87 -10.66 -40.55
N ALA A 28 -47.20 -9.45 -41.00
CA ALA A 28 -46.44 -8.75 -42.06
C ALA A 28 -45.48 -7.64 -41.56
N LEU A 29 -45.24 -7.55 -40.24
CA LEU A 29 -44.26 -6.63 -39.63
C LEU A 29 -43.14 -7.36 -38.84
N LEU A 30 -43.03 -8.68 -39.02
CA LEU A 30 -41.97 -9.53 -38.42
C LEU A 30 -40.90 -9.96 -39.43
N GLY A 31 -40.76 -9.24 -40.54
CA GLY A 31 -39.86 -9.60 -41.64
C GLY A 31 -38.74 -8.61 -41.95
N SER A 32 -38.57 -7.55 -41.16
CA SER A 32 -37.35 -6.74 -41.24
C SER A 32 -36.30 -7.44 -40.37
N PRO A 33 -35.15 -7.89 -40.88
CA PRO A 33 -34.09 -8.32 -40.00
C PRO A 33 -33.79 -7.13 -39.08
N ALA A 34 -33.80 -7.38 -37.76
CA ALA A 34 -33.22 -6.46 -36.82
C ALA A 34 -31.84 -6.07 -37.39
N ALA A 35 -31.56 -4.78 -37.49
CA ALA A 35 -30.20 -4.34 -37.70
C ALA A 35 -29.42 -4.74 -36.44
N SER A 36 -28.96 -5.99 -36.40
CA SER A 36 -27.97 -6.44 -35.45
C SER A 36 -26.74 -5.60 -35.76
N HIS A 37 -26.55 -4.52 -34.99
CA HIS A 37 -25.25 -3.88 -34.95
C HIS A 37 -24.26 -4.98 -34.59
N ALA A 38 -23.30 -5.24 -35.47
CA ALA A 38 -22.25 -6.21 -35.20
C ALA A 38 -21.59 -5.79 -33.89
N ALA A 39 -21.66 -6.65 -32.87
CA ALA A 39 -20.87 -6.47 -31.68
C ALA A 39 -19.41 -6.29 -32.14
N PRO A 40 -18.68 -5.28 -31.66
CA PRO A 40 -17.31 -5.05 -32.11
C PRO A 40 -16.53 -6.37 -31.97
N THR A 41 -15.89 -6.83 -33.05
CA THR A 41 -15.11 -8.08 -33.05
C THR A 41 -13.63 -7.81 -32.83
N SER A 42 -13.28 -6.58 -32.47
CA SER A 42 -11.91 -6.11 -32.31
C SER A 42 -11.66 -5.49 -30.94
N LEU A 43 -10.47 -5.74 -30.39
CA LEU A 43 -10.03 -5.28 -29.08
C LEU A 43 -8.72 -4.49 -29.21
N ALA A 44 -8.71 -3.21 -28.86
CA ALA A 44 -7.46 -2.45 -28.78
C ALA A 44 -6.71 -2.79 -27.48
N VAL A 45 -5.48 -3.28 -27.61
CA VAL A 45 -4.56 -3.56 -26.51
C VAL A 45 -3.36 -2.62 -26.59
N ALA A 46 -2.91 -2.13 -25.44
CA ALA A 46 -1.68 -1.39 -25.31
C ALA A 46 -0.80 -2.10 -24.28
N GLY A 47 0.50 -2.17 -24.54
CA GLY A 47 1.45 -2.84 -23.66
C GLY A 47 2.82 -2.23 -23.74
N SER A 48 3.70 -2.67 -22.85
CA SER A 48 5.13 -2.33 -22.89
C SER A 48 5.97 -3.59 -22.91
N LEU A 49 7.00 -3.60 -23.76
CA LEU A 49 8.04 -4.63 -23.79
C LEU A 49 9.28 -4.09 -23.08
N THR A 50 9.88 -4.95 -22.28
CA THR A 50 11.18 -4.72 -21.63
C THR A 50 12.26 -5.55 -22.32
N ALA A 51 13.50 -5.08 -22.29
CA ALA A 51 14.64 -5.81 -22.79
C ALA A 51 15.13 -6.84 -21.75
N GLY A 52 15.33 -8.09 -22.16
CA GLY A 52 15.93 -9.15 -21.33
C GLY A 52 15.17 -9.43 -20.02
N ALA A 53 15.90 -9.81 -18.97
CA ALA A 53 15.37 -10.16 -17.64
C ALA A 53 14.80 -8.97 -16.83
N GLY A 54 14.17 -7.99 -17.49
CA GLY A 54 13.48 -6.86 -16.87
C GLY A 54 14.34 -5.62 -16.61
N THR A 55 15.51 -5.47 -17.25
CA THR A 55 16.49 -4.42 -16.92
C THR A 55 16.46 -3.18 -17.83
N GLY A 56 15.38 -2.96 -18.59
CA GLY A 56 15.21 -1.74 -19.39
C GLY A 56 14.04 -1.81 -20.38
N VAL A 57 13.74 -0.69 -21.06
CA VAL A 57 12.73 -0.65 -22.14
C VAL A 57 13.26 -1.39 -23.38
N ALA A 58 12.38 -2.10 -24.09
CA ALA A 58 12.75 -2.72 -25.37
C ALA A 58 13.10 -1.63 -26.40
N SER A 59 14.09 -1.90 -27.25
CA SER A 59 14.53 -0.97 -28.29
C SER A 59 13.43 -0.69 -29.30
N ASP A 60 13.39 0.52 -29.82
CA ASP A 60 12.43 0.91 -30.86
C ASP A 60 12.62 0.06 -32.11
N GLY A 61 11.51 -0.37 -32.72
CA GLY A 61 11.53 -1.21 -33.91
C GLY A 61 10.28 -2.08 -34.06
N ASP A 62 10.26 -2.87 -35.12
CA ASP A 62 9.16 -3.79 -35.42
C ASP A 62 9.42 -5.15 -34.79
N TYR A 63 8.46 -5.62 -33.99
CA TYR A 63 8.51 -6.93 -33.33
C TYR A 63 7.42 -7.84 -33.88
N ILE A 64 7.72 -9.13 -33.95
CA ILE A 64 6.73 -10.15 -34.32
C ILE A 64 6.03 -10.59 -33.05
N LEU A 65 4.76 -10.26 -32.88
CA LEU A 65 3.96 -10.62 -31.71
C LEU A 65 2.86 -11.62 -32.07
N THR A 66 2.65 -12.60 -31.21
CA THR A 66 1.48 -13.50 -31.26
C THR A 66 0.67 -13.35 -29.99
N PHE A 67 -0.63 -13.08 -30.15
CA PHE A 67 -1.57 -12.86 -29.04
C PHE A 67 -2.50 -14.07 -28.91
N ARG A 68 -2.74 -14.52 -27.68
CA ARG A 68 -3.64 -15.65 -27.39
C ARG A 68 -4.56 -15.34 -26.22
N LEU A 69 -5.78 -15.87 -26.27
CA LEU A 69 -6.72 -15.83 -25.15
C LEU A 69 -6.87 -17.22 -24.52
N PHE A 70 -6.80 -17.25 -23.19
CA PHE A 70 -6.99 -18.45 -22.38
C PHE A 70 -8.06 -18.25 -21.32
N GLY A 71 -8.67 -19.35 -20.88
CA GLY A 71 -9.65 -19.35 -19.78
C GLY A 71 -9.03 -19.43 -18.39
N ALA A 72 -7.69 -19.49 -18.29
CA ALA A 72 -6.96 -19.65 -17.04
C ALA A 72 -5.59 -18.93 -17.09
N PRO A 73 -5.05 -18.49 -15.93
CA PRO A 73 -3.78 -17.77 -15.84
C PRO A 73 -2.54 -18.59 -16.24
N GLN A 74 -2.63 -19.93 -16.20
CA GLN A 74 -1.56 -20.86 -16.60
C GLN A 74 -2.18 -22.16 -17.16
N GLY A 75 -1.49 -22.83 -18.09
CA GLY A 75 -1.97 -24.08 -18.71
C GLY A 75 -3.18 -23.92 -19.65
N GLY A 76 -3.77 -25.04 -20.09
CA GLY A 76 -4.95 -25.06 -20.98
C GLY A 76 -4.65 -24.78 -22.46
N THR A 77 -5.69 -24.91 -23.30
CA THR A 77 -5.63 -24.62 -24.74
C THR A 77 -6.09 -23.19 -25.02
N ALA A 78 -5.45 -22.51 -25.97
CA ALA A 78 -5.88 -21.18 -26.40
C ALA A 78 -7.26 -21.27 -27.06
N ALA A 79 -8.21 -20.46 -26.58
CA ALA A 79 -9.55 -20.35 -27.18
C ALA A 79 -9.54 -19.46 -28.43
N TRP A 80 -8.51 -18.62 -28.56
CA TRP A 80 -8.31 -17.74 -29.70
C TRP A 80 -6.85 -17.33 -29.82
N GLU A 81 -6.41 -17.12 -31.06
CA GLU A 81 -5.05 -16.74 -31.40
C GLU A 81 -5.06 -15.78 -32.59
N GLU A 82 -4.19 -14.78 -32.54
CA GLU A 82 -3.90 -13.90 -33.66
C GLU A 82 -2.41 -13.55 -33.67
N GLY A 83 -1.75 -14.00 -34.74
CA GLY A 83 -0.32 -13.86 -34.94
C GLY A 83 0.17 -14.84 -36.00
N PRO A 84 1.42 -14.70 -36.46
CA PRO A 84 2.35 -13.61 -36.13
C PRO A 84 1.91 -12.25 -36.73
N LEU A 85 1.98 -11.19 -35.92
CA LEU A 85 1.70 -9.80 -36.30
C LEU A 85 3.00 -8.99 -36.20
N VAL A 86 3.26 -8.12 -37.18
CA VAL A 86 4.32 -7.12 -37.08
C VAL A 86 3.77 -5.92 -36.31
N VAL A 87 4.33 -5.62 -35.15
CA VAL A 87 3.90 -4.56 -34.24
C VAL A 87 5.06 -3.63 -33.96
N THR A 88 4.89 -2.35 -34.29
CA THR A 88 5.91 -1.32 -34.03
C THR A 88 5.92 -0.94 -32.56
N VAL A 89 7.09 -1.02 -31.95
CA VAL A 89 7.37 -0.63 -30.57
C VAL A 89 8.17 0.67 -30.57
N ALA A 90 7.74 1.65 -29.78
CA ALA A 90 8.43 2.93 -29.60
C ALA A 90 8.47 3.30 -28.11
N GLY A 91 9.65 3.63 -27.59
CA GLY A 91 9.91 3.82 -26.16
C GLY A 91 9.55 2.59 -25.32
N GLY A 92 9.71 1.38 -25.88
CA GLY A 92 9.28 0.13 -25.26
C GLY A 92 7.76 -0.05 -25.17
N ARG A 93 6.93 0.78 -25.82
CA ARG A 93 5.46 0.67 -25.80
C ARG A 93 4.90 0.31 -27.18
N PHE A 94 3.80 -0.42 -27.19
CA PHE A 94 3.03 -0.73 -28.41
C PHE A 94 1.53 -0.57 -28.19
N THR A 95 0.81 -0.31 -29.28
CA THR A 95 -0.65 -0.43 -29.36
C THR A 95 -0.99 -1.35 -30.52
N GLN A 96 -1.93 -2.26 -30.31
CA GLN A 96 -2.35 -3.22 -31.32
C GLN A 96 -3.86 -3.44 -31.24
N THR A 97 -4.54 -3.44 -32.38
CA THR A 97 -5.93 -3.87 -32.46
C THR A 97 -5.97 -5.36 -32.77
N LEU A 98 -6.47 -6.13 -31.82
CA LEU A 98 -6.75 -7.56 -31.94
C LEU A 98 -8.13 -7.78 -32.57
N GLY A 99 -8.36 -8.92 -33.20
CA GLY A 99 -9.63 -9.28 -33.84
C GLY A 99 -9.79 -8.79 -35.28
N ALA A 100 -8.77 -8.15 -35.86
CA ALA A 100 -8.82 -7.60 -37.21
C ALA A 100 -8.58 -8.66 -38.30
N LYS A 101 -7.70 -9.62 -38.05
CA LYS A 101 -7.46 -10.79 -38.93
C LYS A 101 -8.24 -12.01 -38.49
N ASN A 102 -8.31 -12.27 -37.18
CA ASN A 102 -9.10 -13.36 -36.62
C ASN A 102 -10.17 -12.80 -35.66
N PRO A 103 -11.42 -12.60 -36.09
CA PRO A 103 -12.45 -11.92 -35.30
C PRO A 103 -12.66 -12.51 -33.88
N LEU A 104 -12.67 -11.63 -32.87
CA LEU A 104 -13.05 -11.98 -31.49
C LEU A 104 -14.58 -12.05 -31.39
N THR A 105 -15.13 -13.18 -31.79
CA THR A 105 -16.59 -13.40 -31.79
C THR A 105 -17.13 -13.65 -30.39
N ALA A 106 -18.44 -13.43 -30.20
CA ALA A 106 -19.12 -13.80 -28.96
C ALA A 106 -18.95 -15.29 -28.60
N THR A 107 -18.82 -16.18 -29.59
CA THR A 107 -18.57 -17.61 -29.38
C THR A 107 -17.19 -17.88 -28.79
N VAL A 108 -16.16 -17.19 -29.28
CA VAL A 108 -14.79 -17.27 -28.72
C VAL A 108 -14.78 -16.77 -27.27
N LEU A 109 -15.40 -15.62 -27.01
CA LEU A 109 -15.43 -15.03 -25.67
C LEU A 109 -16.27 -15.85 -24.68
N ALA A 110 -17.31 -16.54 -25.16
CA ALA A 110 -18.10 -17.46 -24.32
C ALA A 110 -17.30 -18.68 -23.83
N GLN A 111 -16.24 -19.07 -24.53
CA GLN A 111 -15.35 -20.17 -24.09
C GLN A 111 -14.41 -19.74 -22.95
N VAL A 112 -14.22 -18.43 -22.76
CA VAL A 112 -13.28 -17.85 -21.78
C VAL A 112 -13.97 -16.78 -20.92
N PRO A 113 -14.91 -17.17 -20.03
CA PRO A 113 -15.67 -16.22 -19.20
C PRO A 113 -14.78 -15.35 -18.30
N GLN A 114 -13.57 -15.83 -17.98
CA GLN A 114 -12.47 -15.03 -17.45
C GLN A 114 -11.30 -15.11 -18.44
N ALA A 115 -11.19 -14.11 -19.32
CA ALA A 115 -10.19 -14.10 -20.38
C ALA A 115 -8.82 -13.63 -19.88
N TRP A 116 -7.80 -14.44 -20.14
CA TRP A 116 -6.38 -14.15 -19.88
C TRP A 116 -5.65 -13.96 -21.19
N LEU A 117 -5.05 -12.79 -21.39
CA LEU A 117 -4.27 -12.46 -22.58
C LEU A 117 -2.82 -12.89 -22.37
N ALA A 118 -2.33 -13.72 -23.29
CA ALA A 118 -0.93 -14.10 -23.39
C ALA A 118 -0.30 -13.43 -24.62
N VAL A 119 0.97 -13.02 -24.48
CA VAL A 119 1.75 -12.42 -25.56
C VAL A 119 3.06 -13.19 -25.71
N GLN A 120 3.39 -13.53 -26.95
CA GLN A 120 4.66 -14.16 -27.31
C GLN A 120 5.40 -13.27 -28.32
N VAL A 121 6.69 -13.00 -28.05
CA VAL A 121 7.55 -12.19 -28.91
C VAL A 121 8.44 -13.13 -29.74
N GLY A 122 8.27 -13.17 -31.06
CA GLY A 122 9.02 -14.05 -31.95
C GLY A 122 8.93 -15.52 -31.52
N ASN A 123 10.08 -16.11 -31.21
CA ASN A 123 10.19 -17.50 -30.72
C ASN A 123 10.46 -17.57 -29.21
N ASP A 124 10.38 -16.46 -28.49
CA ASP A 124 10.62 -16.42 -27.04
C ASP A 124 9.52 -17.17 -26.29
N PRO A 125 9.78 -17.60 -25.03
CA PRO A 125 8.74 -18.17 -24.17
C PRO A 125 7.54 -17.21 -24.02
N GLU A 126 6.35 -17.79 -23.86
CA GLU A 126 5.14 -17.03 -23.56
C GLU A 126 5.33 -16.16 -22.31
N LEU A 127 5.02 -14.86 -22.43
CA LEU A 127 5.09 -13.93 -21.30
C LEU A 127 3.96 -14.21 -20.29
N PRO A 128 4.12 -13.82 -19.01
CA PRO A 128 3.07 -13.99 -18.01
C PRO A 128 1.72 -13.41 -18.45
N ARG A 129 0.66 -14.22 -18.32
CA ARG A 129 -0.68 -13.85 -18.79
C ARG A 129 -1.29 -12.76 -17.92
N VAL A 130 -2.03 -11.85 -18.55
CA VAL A 130 -2.73 -10.75 -17.88
C VAL A 130 -4.24 -10.93 -18.01
N ALA A 131 -4.98 -10.86 -16.90
CA ALA A 131 -6.44 -10.95 -16.93
C ALA A 131 -7.08 -9.67 -17.49
N LEU A 132 -8.07 -9.85 -18.38
CA LEU A 132 -8.85 -8.76 -18.98
C LEU A 132 -10.11 -8.50 -18.13
N HIS A 133 -10.12 -7.41 -17.36
CA HIS A 133 -11.14 -7.18 -16.33
C HIS A 133 -12.34 -6.31 -16.75
N SER A 134 -12.30 -5.65 -17.91
CA SER A 134 -13.37 -4.71 -18.30
C SER A 134 -13.77 -4.71 -19.77
N VAL A 135 -12.86 -5.09 -20.69
CA VAL A 135 -13.11 -4.89 -22.13
C VAL A 135 -13.81 -6.08 -22.80
N ALA A 136 -13.68 -7.30 -22.26
CA ALA A 136 -14.37 -8.48 -22.81
C ALA A 136 -15.88 -8.50 -22.50
N TYR A 137 -16.31 -7.91 -21.38
CA TYR A 137 -17.71 -7.87 -20.97
C TYR A 137 -18.56 -6.90 -21.83
N ALA A 138 -17.96 -5.83 -22.34
CA ALA A 138 -18.64 -4.89 -23.25
C ALA A 138 -18.97 -5.52 -24.62
N LEU A 139 -18.23 -6.55 -25.04
CA LEU A 139 -18.46 -7.29 -26.29
C LEU A 139 -19.63 -8.29 -26.18
N GLN A 140 -20.12 -8.58 -24.95
CA GLN A 140 -21.24 -9.48 -24.68
C GLN A 140 -22.62 -8.78 -24.63
N ALA A 141 -22.70 -7.46 -24.87
CA ALA A 141 -23.97 -6.75 -24.82
C ALA A 141 -24.80 -6.94 -26.12
N ALA A 142 -25.40 -8.13 -26.29
CA ALA A 142 -26.29 -8.39 -27.42
C ALA A 142 -27.76 -8.01 -27.14
N THR A 143 -28.22 -7.98 -25.89
CA THR A 143 -29.58 -7.56 -25.53
C THR A 143 -29.67 -7.16 -24.05
N ALA A 144 -30.02 -5.91 -23.77
CA ALA A 144 -30.43 -5.49 -22.42
C ALA A 144 -31.92 -5.78 -22.25
N GLU A 145 -32.27 -6.95 -21.73
CA GLU A 145 -33.65 -7.23 -21.31
C GLU A 145 -33.90 -6.61 -19.93
N ALA A 146 -34.34 -5.35 -19.99
CA ALA A 146 -34.99 -4.56 -18.95
C ALA A 146 -34.17 -4.16 -17.70
N VAL A 147 -34.16 -2.86 -17.44
CA VAL A 147 -34.00 -2.29 -16.10
C VAL A 147 -35.40 -1.99 -15.56
N GLN A 148 -35.84 -2.78 -14.58
CA GLN A 148 -36.93 -2.37 -13.69
C GLN A 148 -36.36 -2.20 -12.28
N CYS A 149 -36.05 -0.95 -11.92
CA CYS A 149 -35.84 -0.57 -10.54
C CYS A 149 -37.19 -0.25 -9.90
N SER A 150 -37.68 -1.18 -9.08
CA SER A 150 -38.57 -0.83 -7.98
C SER A 150 -38.26 -1.74 -6.79
N GLY A 151 -37.36 -1.31 -5.91
CA GLY A 151 -37.12 -1.95 -4.62
C GLY A 151 -35.66 -2.21 -4.32
N CYS A 152 -35.18 -1.61 -3.23
CA CYS A 152 -33.86 -1.79 -2.64
C CYS A 152 -33.50 -3.27 -2.43
N ILE A 153 -32.23 -3.63 -2.65
CA ILE A 153 -31.72 -4.98 -2.39
C ILE A 153 -31.83 -5.28 -0.89
N GLY A 154 -32.71 -6.22 -0.55
CA GLY A 154 -32.78 -6.81 0.79
C GLY A 154 -31.70 -7.87 0.99
N VAL A 155 -31.26 -8.03 2.23
CA VAL A 155 -30.17 -8.93 2.70
C VAL A 155 -30.30 -10.39 2.24
N ALA A 156 -31.49 -10.83 1.84
CA ALA A 156 -31.75 -12.17 1.32
C ALA A 156 -31.22 -12.42 -0.10
N GLN A 157 -30.73 -11.39 -0.81
CA GLN A 157 -30.16 -11.50 -2.16
C GLN A 157 -28.63 -11.41 -2.19
N LEU A 158 -27.97 -11.38 -1.02
CA LEU A 158 -26.51 -11.47 -0.93
C LEU A 158 -26.08 -12.95 -0.94
N ASP A 159 -25.09 -13.28 -1.78
CA ASP A 159 -24.58 -14.64 -1.94
C ASP A 159 -24.00 -15.16 -0.60
N PRO A 160 -24.55 -16.26 -0.03
CA PRO A 160 -24.08 -16.84 1.22
C PRO A 160 -22.59 -17.24 1.20
N LYS A 161 -21.99 -17.48 0.01
CA LYS A 161 -20.58 -17.86 -0.13
C LYS A 161 -19.62 -16.68 0.08
N LEU A 162 -20.06 -15.45 -0.19
CA LEU A 162 -19.27 -14.24 0.03
C LEU A 162 -19.24 -13.79 1.51
N LEU A 163 -20.22 -14.21 2.29
CA LEU A 163 -20.33 -13.89 3.73
C LEU A 163 -19.72 -14.96 4.65
N ALA A 164 -19.43 -16.16 4.12
CA ALA A 164 -18.87 -17.28 4.88
C ALA A 164 -17.47 -17.00 5.47
N SER A 165 -16.75 -15.99 4.95
CA SER A 165 -15.43 -15.59 5.44
C SER A 165 -15.48 -14.70 6.68
N PHE A 166 -16.64 -14.13 7.03
CA PHE A 166 -16.70 -13.08 8.05
C PHE A 166 -17.56 -13.42 9.28
N VAL A 167 -18.64 -14.23 9.20
CA VAL A 167 -19.36 -14.77 10.38
C VAL A 167 -20.17 -16.02 9.97
N LYS A 168 -20.33 -17.02 10.86
CA LYS A 168 -21.23 -18.17 10.63
C LYS A 168 -22.70 -17.70 10.61
N ILE A 169 -23.41 -18.02 9.52
CA ILE A 169 -24.82 -17.68 9.27
C ILE A 169 -25.78 -18.03 10.43
N THR A 170 -25.45 -19.03 11.25
CA THR A 170 -26.29 -19.50 12.36
C THR A 170 -26.32 -18.59 13.60
N ASP A 171 -25.54 -17.51 13.64
CA ASP A 171 -25.51 -16.58 14.78
C ASP A 171 -26.18 -15.22 14.49
N LEU A 172 -26.77 -15.02 13.30
CA LEU A 172 -27.47 -13.78 12.93
C LEU A 172 -28.78 -13.55 13.70
N ASP A 173 -29.44 -14.62 14.18
CA ASP A 173 -30.69 -14.51 14.95
C ASP A 173 -30.47 -14.16 16.44
N LYS A 174 -29.21 -14.01 16.88
CA LYS A 174 -28.84 -13.66 18.26
C LYS A 174 -28.34 -12.23 18.41
N LEU A 175 -28.41 -11.41 17.36
CA LEU A 175 -27.98 -10.02 17.41
C LEU A 175 -29.05 -9.15 18.09
N ASP A 176 -29.04 -9.14 19.42
CA ASP A 176 -29.89 -8.26 20.23
C ASP A 176 -29.40 -6.80 20.14
N LEU A 177 -30.07 -6.03 19.28
CA LEU A 177 -29.86 -4.59 19.09
C LEU A 177 -30.76 -3.72 19.98
N SER A 178 -31.38 -4.29 21.02
CA SER A 178 -32.21 -3.54 21.97
C SER A 178 -31.42 -2.54 22.85
N GLY A 179 -30.09 -2.56 22.79
CA GLY A 179 -29.22 -1.54 23.40
C GLY A 179 -29.14 -0.20 22.65
N TYR A 180 -29.69 -0.08 21.44
CA TYR A 180 -29.38 1.05 20.54
C TYR A 180 -30.54 1.97 20.15
N VAL A 181 -31.65 2.05 20.90
CA VAL A 181 -32.52 3.24 20.79
C VAL A 181 -33.25 3.60 22.10
N LYS A 182 -32.85 4.71 22.75
CA LYS A 182 -33.75 5.83 23.12
C LYS A 182 -33.03 7.07 23.69
N LYS A 183 -32.89 8.07 22.82
CA LYS A 183 -33.37 9.48 22.94
C LYS A 183 -33.07 10.29 24.22
N ALA A 184 -32.06 11.17 24.15
CA ALA A 184 -32.11 12.64 24.30
C ALA A 184 -30.66 13.16 24.41
N GLU A 185 -30.42 14.41 23.98
CA GLU A 185 -29.13 15.14 24.06
C GLU A 185 -28.13 14.92 22.89
N LEU A 186 -28.43 15.55 21.76
CA LEU A 186 -27.39 15.93 20.79
C LEU A 186 -26.54 17.05 21.40
N ALA A 187 -25.24 16.83 21.53
CA ALA A 187 -24.27 17.85 21.94
C ALA A 187 -24.19 18.97 20.87
N LYS A 188 -24.22 20.23 21.33
CA LYS A 188 -24.08 21.42 20.48
C LYS A 188 -22.62 21.55 20.00
N ILE A 189 -22.44 21.97 18.76
CA ILE A 189 -21.12 22.25 18.16
C ILE A 189 -20.53 23.51 18.81
N ALA A 190 -19.24 23.49 19.13
CA ALA A 190 -18.54 24.63 19.74
C ALA A 190 -18.44 25.81 18.76
N HIS A 191 -19.18 26.88 19.01
CA HIS A 191 -19.31 28.00 18.08
C HIS A 191 -18.12 28.97 18.10
N SER A 192 -17.28 28.99 19.16
CA SER A 192 -16.12 29.89 19.24
C SER A 192 -14.77 29.22 18.94
N GLY A 193 -14.76 27.91 18.72
CA GLY A 193 -13.53 27.12 18.58
C GLY A 193 -12.83 26.82 19.91
N ASN A 194 -13.43 27.18 21.06
CA ASN A 194 -12.89 26.90 22.38
C ASN A 194 -13.57 25.67 23.03
N TRP A 195 -12.78 24.82 23.70
CA TRP A 195 -13.24 23.53 24.22
C TRP A 195 -14.29 23.65 25.34
N ASN A 196 -14.22 24.74 26.11
CA ASN A 196 -15.10 25.00 27.24
C ASN A 196 -16.56 25.33 26.84
N ASP A 197 -16.81 25.51 25.54
CA ASP A 197 -18.14 25.82 25.01
C ASP A 197 -19.06 24.59 24.98
N LEU A 198 -18.50 23.40 25.16
CA LEU A 198 -19.20 22.12 25.11
C LEU A 198 -19.77 21.76 26.48
N LEU A 199 -21.05 22.04 26.69
CA LEU A 199 -21.81 21.56 27.86
C LEU A 199 -21.81 20.02 27.88
N GLY A 200 -21.15 19.44 28.90
CA GLY A 200 -20.98 17.99 29.06
C GLY A 200 -19.61 17.43 28.63
N ALA A 201 -18.65 18.28 28.28
CA ALA A 201 -17.29 17.81 28.00
C ALA A 201 -16.69 17.12 29.25
N PRO A 202 -16.14 15.90 29.12
CA PRO A 202 -15.48 15.23 30.23
C PRO A 202 -14.28 16.07 30.65
N LYS A 203 -14.08 16.19 31.97
CA LYS A 203 -12.88 16.81 32.54
C LYS A 203 -11.69 15.96 32.07
N LEU A 204 -10.91 16.45 31.11
CA LEU A 204 -9.72 15.73 30.64
C LEU A 204 -8.78 15.54 31.83
N ALA A 205 -8.30 14.31 32.01
CA ALA A 205 -7.33 14.00 33.05
C ALA A 205 -6.01 14.73 32.78
N ASP A 206 -5.32 15.15 33.84
CA ASP A 206 -4.09 15.98 33.77
C ASP A 206 -3.03 15.39 32.81
N VAL A 207 -3.02 14.05 32.65
CA VAL A 207 -2.17 13.30 31.70
C VAL A 207 -2.29 13.75 30.24
N ALA A 208 -3.46 14.21 29.81
CA ALA A 208 -3.72 14.62 28.43
C ALA A 208 -3.19 16.02 28.12
N LEU A 209 -2.80 16.80 29.15
CA LEU A 209 -2.26 18.14 29.01
C LEU A 209 -0.73 18.17 29.13
N SER A 210 -0.15 17.29 29.95
CA SER A 210 1.29 17.30 30.22
C SER A 210 2.08 16.23 29.44
N GLY A 211 1.42 15.17 28.99
CA GLY A 211 2.07 13.98 28.39
C GLY A 211 2.82 13.10 29.39
N PHE A 212 2.79 13.41 30.69
CA PHE A 212 3.49 12.65 31.72
C PHE A 212 2.57 11.62 32.40
N TYR A 213 3.00 10.37 32.40
CA TYR A 213 2.28 9.22 32.98
C TYR A 213 1.97 9.37 34.49
N ALA A 214 2.70 10.24 35.20
CA ALA A 214 2.54 10.47 36.64
C ALA A 214 1.20 11.14 37.01
N ASP A 215 0.50 11.69 36.04
CA ASP A 215 -0.69 12.53 36.24
C ASP A 215 -2.00 11.72 36.28
N LEU A 216 -1.93 10.39 36.23
CA LEU A 216 -3.07 9.47 36.34
C LEU A 216 -3.41 9.16 37.81
N ASN A 217 -4.47 9.77 38.33
CA ASN A 217 -4.95 9.46 39.68
C ASN A 217 -5.90 8.25 39.66
N GLY A 218 -5.54 7.16 40.35
CA GLY A 218 -6.33 5.92 40.39
C GLY A 218 -5.95 4.84 39.38
N ALA A 219 -4.77 4.94 38.74
CA ALA A 219 -4.21 3.83 37.97
C ALA A 219 -4.00 2.60 38.90
N PRO A 220 -4.19 1.35 38.40
CA PRO A 220 -3.68 0.19 39.10
C PRO A 220 -2.19 0.42 39.33
N VAL A 221 -1.73 0.22 40.56
CA VAL A 221 -0.29 0.21 40.84
C VAL A 221 0.29 -0.97 40.07
N VAL A 222 0.74 -0.73 38.84
CA VAL A 222 1.58 -1.68 38.11
C VAL A 222 2.90 -1.66 38.89
N PRO A 223 3.30 -2.77 39.54
CA PRO A 223 4.57 -2.80 40.24
C PRO A 223 5.65 -2.47 39.23
N LYS A 224 6.36 -1.36 39.44
CA LYS A 224 7.64 -1.15 38.78
C LYS A 224 8.46 -2.41 38.97
N VAL A 225 8.93 -2.95 37.86
CA VAL A 225 9.80 -4.12 37.74
C VAL A 225 10.92 -4.00 38.75
N GLY A 226 10.76 -4.69 39.87
CA GLY A 226 11.76 -4.87 40.89
C GLY A 226 12.61 -6.07 40.50
N THR A 227 13.92 -5.87 40.54
CA THR A 227 14.99 -6.84 40.34
C THR A 227 15.01 -7.99 41.37
N GLN A 228 13.91 -8.26 42.08
CA GLN A 228 13.80 -9.24 43.17
C GLN A 228 12.37 -9.82 43.28
N CYS A 229 12.24 -11.13 43.58
CA CYS A 229 10.96 -11.73 43.93
C CYS A 229 10.44 -11.17 45.27
N GLY A 230 9.13 -10.93 45.37
CA GLY A 230 8.48 -10.50 46.61
C GLY A 230 8.70 -11.49 47.76
N SER A 231 8.65 -11.01 49.01
CA SER A 231 8.83 -11.83 50.22
C SER A 231 7.88 -13.04 50.22
N GLY A 232 8.43 -14.25 50.39
CA GLY A 232 7.68 -15.51 50.36
C GLY A 232 7.55 -16.17 48.98
N LEU A 233 8.11 -15.56 47.93
CA LEU A 233 8.16 -16.12 46.58
C LEU A 233 9.57 -16.62 46.24
N VAL A 234 9.67 -17.69 45.46
CA VAL A 234 10.94 -18.27 45.01
C VAL A 234 11.12 -18.05 43.51
N VAL A 235 12.31 -17.65 43.09
CA VAL A 235 12.67 -17.48 41.67
C VAL A 235 12.68 -18.86 41.00
N ARG A 236 11.84 -19.03 39.97
CA ARG A 236 11.79 -20.21 39.09
C ARG A 236 12.66 -20.03 37.84
N GLY A 237 12.84 -18.80 37.35
CA GLY A 237 13.64 -18.52 36.15
C GLY A 237 13.61 -17.05 35.73
N LEU A 238 14.03 -16.78 34.49
CA LEU A 238 13.87 -15.48 33.82
C LEU A 238 12.83 -15.65 32.71
N LYS A 239 11.95 -14.66 32.57
CA LYS A 239 11.04 -14.57 31.43
C LYS A 239 11.79 -14.04 30.21
N ALA A 240 11.20 -14.23 29.03
CA ALA A 240 11.79 -13.78 27.75
C ALA A 240 12.03 -12.26 27.68
N ASP A 241 11.36 -11.48 28.55
CA ASP A 241 11.52 -10.04 28.69
C ASP A 241 12.62 -9.63 29.69
N GLY A 242 13.36 -10.59 30.26
CA GLY A 242 14.42 -10.37 31.23
C GLY A 242 13.96 -10.17 32.68
N SER A 243 12.65 -10.27 32.97
CA SER A 243 12.13 -10.19 34.35
C SER A 243 12.19 -11.54 35.09
N LEU A 244 12.27 -11.51 36.43
CA LEU A 244 12.29 -12.73 37.25
C LEU A 244 10.91 -13.42 37.22
N ASP A 245 10.89 -14.72 36.91
CA ASP A 245 9.73 -15.59 37.04
C ASP A 245 9.66 -16.13 38.47
N CYS A 246 8.70 -15.67 39.27
CA CYS A 246 8.59 -15.97 40.70
C CYS A 246 7.35 -16.83 40.98
N ILE A 247 7.50 -17.85 41.84
CA ILE A 247 6.40 -18.70 42.28
C ILE A 247 6.16 -18.62 43.78
N ALA A 248 4.91 -18.74 44.20
CA ALA A 248 4.55 -18.80 45.61
C ALA A 248 4.72 -20.23 46.14
N GLY A 249 5.42 -20.39 47.26
CA GLY A 249 5.51 -21.65 48.01
C GLY A 249 6.89 -22.31 48.04
N THR A 250 6.98 -23.44 48.76
CA THR A 250 8.18 -24.28 48.83
C THR A 250 8.46 -24.93 47.48
N LEU A 251 9.64 -24.65 46.93
CA LEU A 251 10.08 -25.22 45.67
C LEU A 251 10.28 -26.73 45.84
N ASP A 252 9.42 -27.52 45.20
CA ASP A 252 9.58 -28.97 45.13
C ASP A 252 10.89 -29.27 44.40
N ALA A 253 11.86 -29.89 45.10
CA ALA A 253 13.16 -30.21 44.55
C ALA A 253 13.09 -31.14 43.33
N SER A 254 11.97 -31.87 43.16
CA SER A 254 11.72 -32.71 41.99
C SER A 254 11.17 -31.94 40.77
N ALA A 255 10.73 -30.70 40.96
CA ALA A 255 10.24 -29.80 39.91
C ALA A 255 11.33 -28.88 39.32
N LEU A 256 12.55 -28.90 39.88
CA LEU A 256 13.70 -28.27 39.25
C LEU A 256 14.15 -29.13 38.06
N PRO A 257 14.40 -28.54 36.87
CA PRO A 257 15.06 -29.27 35.78
C PRO A 257 16.38 -29.85 36.31
N ALA A 258 16.78 -31.05 35.87
CA ALA A 258 17.99 -31.73 36.36
C ALA A 258 19.28 -30.88 36.27
N ASN A 259 19.24 -29.85 35.41
CA ASN A 259 20.28 -28.93 35.01
C ASN A 259 19.82 -27.46 35.17
N GLY A 260 18.74 -27.20 35.92
CA GLY A 260 18.14 -25.88 36.10
C GLY A 260 19.10 -24.86 36.72
N LEU A 261 19.99 -25.29 37.62
CA LEU A 261 20.99 -24.39 38.21
C LEU A 261 22.05 -23.93 37.19
N ALA A 262 22.44 -24.81 36.27
CA ALA A 262 23.35 -24.47 35.17
C ALA A 262 22.66 -23.57 34.14
N ALA A 263 21.38 -23.80 33.86
CA ALA A 263 20.60 -22.94 32.98
C ALA A 263 20.39 -21.53 33.58
N ILE A 264 20.13 -21.44 34.89
CA ILE A 264 19.92 -20.15 35.58
C ILE A 264 21.23 -19.39 35.78
N SER A 265 22.35 -20.09 36.02
CA SER A 265 23.67 -19.47 36.23
C SER A 265 24.48 -19.26 34.94
N ASN A 266 23.92 -19.57 33.78
CA ASN A 266 24.64 -19.58 32.50
C ASN A 266 25.95 -20.41 32.55
N GLY A 267 25.87 -21.61 33.14
CA GLY A 267 26.98 -22.55 33.23
C GLY A 267 28.00 -22.26 34.35
N LEU A 268 27.90 -21.15 35.06
CA LEU A 268 28.86 -20.82 36.14
C LEU A 268 28.71 -21.74 37.36
N LEU A 269 27.49 -22.23 37.65
CA LEU A 269 27.19 -23.13 38.75
C LEU A 269 26.56 -24.41 38.22
N THR A 270 27.25 -25.53 38.42
CA THR A 270 26.75 -26.86 38.08
C THR A 270 26.39 -27.66 39.33
N ASN A 271 25.31 -28.42 39.25
CA ASN A 271 24.97 -29.46 40.22
C ASN A 271 25.45 -30.85 39.76
N VAL A 272 26.09 -30.95 38.60
CA VAL A 272 26.73 -32.17 38.06
C VAL A 272 28.22 -32.13 38.36
N PHE A 273 28.70 -33.18 39.03
CA PHE A 273 30.09 -33.34 39.43
C PHE A 273 30.68 -34.54 38.70
N VAL A 274 31.91 -34.37 38.21
CA VAL A 274 32.65 -35.40 37.48
C VAL A 274 33.63 -36.05 38.42
N HIS A 275 33.48 -37.34 38.67
CA HIS A 275 34.45 -38.15 39.39
C HIS A 275 35.14 -39.09 38.42
N SER A 276 36.46 -39.17 38.46
CA SER A 276 37.23 -40.09 37.61
C SER A 276 38.25 -40.86 38.41
N ALA A 277 38.51 -42.08 37.96
CA ALA A 277 39.62 -42.91 38.42
C ALA A 277 40.35 -43.44 37.19
N ALA A 278 41.67 -43.36 37.20
CA ALA A 278 42.53 -43.80 36.12
C ALA A 278 43.73 -44.59 36.66
N ILE A 279 44.29 -45.48 35.85
CA ILE A 279 45.57 -46.11 36.19
C ILE A 279 46.68 -45.07 36.25
N ALA A 280 47.58 -45.18 37.23
CA ALA A 280 48.65 -44.20 37.44
C ALA A 280 49.84 -44.37 36.49
N LYS A 281 50.02 -45.56 35.89
CA LYS A 281 51.11 -45.90 34.99
C LYS A 281 50.62 -46.86 33.92
N ALA A 282 51.26 -46.80 32.74
CA ALA A 282 51.03 -47.77 31.68
C ALA A 282 51.46 -49.17 32.15
N ILE A 283 50.77 -50.20 31.64
CA ILE A 283 51.02 -51.60 31.99
C ILE A 283 51.34 -52.37 30.72
N ASP A 284 52.48 -53.03 30.68
CA ASP A 284 52.89 -53.85 29.54
C ASP A 284 51.97 -55.07 29.37
N ILE A 285 51.60 -55.36 28.13
CA ILE A 285 50.83 -56.53 27.74
C ILE A 285 51.82 -57.66 27.45
N PRO A 286 51.83 -58.76 28.23
CA PRO A 286 52.73 -59.88 27.98
C PRO A 286 52.38 -60.60 26.68
N ASP A 287 53.40 -60.91 25.89
CA ASP A 287 53.28 -61.63 24.61
C ASP A 287 52.78 -63.07 24.85
N ALA A 288 51.85 -63.54 24.01
CA ALA A 288 51.29 -64.90 24.03
C ALA A 288 50.77 -65.44 25.38
N SER A 289 50.38 -64.57 26.32
CA SER A 289 49.96 -64.97 27.68
C SER A 289 48.45 -65.18 27.77
N LEU A 290 48.01 -66.44 27.83
CA LEU A 290 46.59 -66.81 28.03
C LEU A 290 45.99 -66.29 29.35
N LYS A 291 46.82 -65.93 30.34
CA LYS A 291 46.35 -65.30 31.59
C LYS A 291 46.07 -63.81 31.42
N GLY A 292 46.65 -63.18 30.40
CA GLY A 292 46.60 -61.74 30.15
C GLY A 292 47.20 -60.89 31.27
N VAL A 293 46.91 -59.60 31.20
CA VAL A 293 47.25 -58.60 32.21
C VAL A 293 46.01 -57.79 32.58
N SER A 294 45.90 -57.41 33.85
CA SER A 294 44.77 -56.61 34.33
C SER A 294 45.17 -55.23 34.81
N ALA A 295 44.43 -54.22 34.35
CA ALA A 295 44.43 -52.87 34.87
C ALA A 295 43.20 -52.68 35.77
N GLU A 296 43.38 -52.13 36.96
CA GLU A 296 42.29 -51.91 37.93
C GLU A 296 42.23 -50.44 38.34
N VAL A 297 41.01 -49.90 38.40
CA VAL A 297 40.73 -48.58 38.96
C VAL A 297 39.59 -48.67 39.96
N THR A 298 39.68 -47.94 41.06
CA THR A 298 38.68 -47.97 42.12
C THR A 298 37.92 -46.65 42.15
N LEU A 299 36.61 -46.70 41.90
CA LEU A 299 35.75 -45.55 42.10
C LEU A 299 35.25 -45.50 43.55
N PRO A 300 35.35 -44.34 44.23
CA PRO A 300 34.78 -44.16 45.56
C PRO A 300 33.24 -44.16 45.50
N ASN A 301 32.59 -44.12 46.66
CA ASN A 301 31.14 -43.89 46.70
C ASN A 301 30.82 -42.48 46.18
N VAL A 302 30.31 -42.40 44.96
CA VAL A 302 29.95 -41.14 44.31
C VAL A 302 28.43 -40.92 44.24
N GLY A 303 27.65 -41.92 44.66
CA GLY A 303 26.18 -41.89 44.55
C GLY A 303 25.69 -42.35 43.17
N LYS A 304 24.43 -42.04 42.86
CA LYS A 304 23.80 -42.47 41.60
C LYS A 304 24.31 -41.63 40.43
N VAL A 305 24.82 -42.28 39.39
CA VAL A 305 25.33 -41.59 38.20
C VAL A 305 24.23 -41.19 37.23
N GLN A 306 24.42 -40.06 36.57
CA GLN A 306 23.66 -39.63 35.40
C GLN A 306 24.28 -40.13 34.10
N ALA A 307 25.61 -40.26 34.06
CA ALA A 307 26.35 -40.84 32.96
C ALA A 307 27.60 -41.54 33.49
N LEU A 308 28.00 -42.61 32.80
CA LEU A 308 29.24 -43.33 33.06
C LEU A 308 29.98 -43.48 31.73
N SER A 309 31.25 -43.11 31.72
CA SER A 309 32.14 -43.29 30.58
C SER A 309 33.39 -44.09 30.96
N VAL A 310 33.84 -44.93 30.03
CA VAL A 310 35.05 -45.74 30.19
C VAL A 310 35.97 -45.44 29.02
N SER A 311 37.15 -44.90 29.29
CA SER A 311 38.16 -44.61 28.28
C SER A 311 39.30 -45.60 28.36
N VAL A 312 39.70 -46.14 27.22
CA VAL A 312 40.75 -47.14 27.09
C VAL A 312 41.68 -46.75 25.95
N GLU A 313 42.98 -46.75 26.22
CA GLU A 313 44.05 -46.59 25.23
C GLU A 313 44.99 -47.80 25.29
N LEU A 314 45.07 -48.56 24.19
CA LEU A 314 45.89 -49.76 24.05
C LEU A 314 46.83 -49.63 22.85
N THR A 315 47.98 -50.27 22.91
CA THR A 315 48.87 -50.53 21.77
C THR A 315 49.26 -52.01 21.76
N THR A 316 49.35 -52.62 20.59
CA THR A 316 49.81 -54.01 20.36
C THR A 316 50.32 -54.12 18.93
N SER A 317 51.17 -55.11 18.63
CA SER A 317 51.58 -55.39 17.25
C SER A 317 50.45 -56.00 16.40
N ALA A 318 49.47 -56.67 17.02
CA ALA A 318 48.38 -57.37 16.30
C ALA A 318 47.01 -57.32 17.03
N PHE A 319 46.21 -56.27 16.80
CA PHE A 319 44.84 -56.18 17.35
C PHE A 319 43.90 -57.31 16.95
N SER A 320 44.16 -58.00 15.84
CA SER A 320 43.38 -59.17 15.40
C SER A 320 43.49 -60.36 16.34
N GLN A 321 44.50 -60.39 17.22
CA GLN A 321 44.70 -61.46 18.21
C GLN A 321 44.40 -61.01 19.64
N LEU A 322 44.02 -59.75 19.87
CA LEU A 322 43.81 -59.20 21.21
C LEU A 322 42.35 -59.25 21.67
N THR A 323 42.13 -59.49 22.96
CA THR A 323 40.83 -59.31 23.62
C THR A 323 40.96 -58.36 24.80
N ALA A 324 39.98 -57.47 24.96
CA ALA A 324 39.90 -56.57 26.10
C ALA A 324 38.49 -56.65 26.70
N THR A 325 38.41 -57.13 27.94
CA THR A 325 37.16 -57.33 28.68
C THR A 325 37.18 -56.47 29.93
N LEU A 326 36.16 -55.64 30.08
CA LEU A 326 35.92 -54.84 31.28
C LEU A 326 34.97 -55.59 32.21
N THR A 327 35.31 -55.66 33.49
CA THR A 327 34.44 -56.17 34.54
C THR A 327 34.13 -55.04 35.51
N ALA A 328 32.83 -54.81 35.74
CA ALA A 328 32.34 -53.82 36.68
C ALA A 328 32.24 -54.37 38.11
N PRO A 329 32.08 -53.51 39.14
CA PRO A 329 32.02 -53.93 40.54
C PRO A 329 30.88 -54.88 40.89
N ASP A 330 29.78 -54.85 40.13
CA ASP A 330 28.63 -55.76 40.32
C ASP A 330 28.84 -57.13 39.64
N GLY A 331 30.00 -57.36 39.03
CA GLY A 331 30.36 -58.59 38.31
C GLY A 331 29.94 -58.60 36.84
N SER A 332 29.22 -57.59 36.36
CA SER A 332 28.86 -57.48 34.94
C SER A 332 30.11 -57.34 34.07
N THR A 333 30.14 -58.05 32.94
CA THR A 333 31.27 -58.04 32.00
C THR A 333 30.87 -57.39 30.68
N TYR A 334 31.80 -56.64 30.09
CA TYR A 334 31.63 -55.87 28.87
C TYR A 334 32.81 -56.18 27.96
N LEU A 335 32.52 -56.67 26.76
CA LEU A 335 33.54 -56.94 25.76
C LEU A 335 33.81 -55.64 24.99
N LEU A 336 35.02 -55.12 25.10
CA LEU A 336 35.41 -53.86 24.46
C LEU A 336 36.13 -54.13 23.13
N VAL A 337 36.99 -55.15 23.11
CA VAL A 337 37.74 -55.60 21.93
C VAL A 337 37.68 -57.12 21.84
N ASN A 338 37.44 -57.65 20.64
CA ASN A 338 37.32 -59.08 20.39
C ASN A 338 37.96 -59.49 19.07
N LYS A 339 39.22 -59.92 19.04
CA LYS A 339 39.90 -60.69 17.96
C LYS A 339 39.45 -60.42 16.50
N ALA A 340 39.14 -59.17 16.17
CA ALA A 340 38.47 -58.80 14.92
C ALA A 340 38.82 -57.36 14.49
N GLY A 341 39.75 -56.70 15.17
CA GLY A 341 40.22 -55.36 14.83
C GLY A 341 41.40 -55.39 13.85
N SER A 342 41.53 -54.34 13.03
CA SER A 342 42.74 -54.06 12.23
C SER A 342 43.46 -52.83 12.80
N GLY A 343 44.80 -52.85 12.86
CA GLY A 343 45.61 -51.74 13.38
C GLY A 343 46.57 -52.13 14.51
N THR A 344 47.29 -51.14 15.05
CA THR A 344 48.32 -51.29 16.11
C THR A 344 48.09 -50.41 17.35
N SER A 345 47.00 -49.62 17.37
CA SER A 345 46.57 -48.85 18.56
C SER A 345 45.05 -48.68 18.62
N LEU A 346 44.50 -48.63 19.83
CA LEU A 346 43.10 -48.28 20.11
C LEU A 346 43.08 -47.11 21.10
N LYS A 347 42.27 -46.09 20.83
CA LYS A 347 41.96 -45.01 21.77
C LYS A 347 40.49 -44.67 21.65
N VAL A 348 39.70 -45.11 22.62
CA VAL A 348 38.23 -45.02 22.55
C VAL A 348 37.63 -44.74 23.92
N THR A 349 36.51 -44.04 23.90
CA THR A 349 35.67 -43.80 25.08
C THR A 349 34.30 -44.42 24.81
N TYR A 350 33.83 -45.26 25.73
CA TYR A 350 32.50 -45.87 25.68
C TYR A 350 31.56 -45.14 26.65
N PRO A 351 30.27 -44.96 26.33
CA PRO A 351 29.57 -45.40 25.11
C PRO A 351 29.59 -44.41 23.94
N LYS A 352 30.39 -43.32 23.99
CA LYS A 352 30.46 -42.28 22.94
C LYS A 352 31.91 -41.99 22.51
N PRO A 353 32.25 -42.05 21.21
CA PRO A 353 31.35 -42.27 20.07
C PRO A 353 30.90 -43.73 19.86
N ASP A 354 31.59 -44.71 20.45
CA ASP A 354 31.37 -46.13 20.18
C ASP A 354 30.68 -46.87 21.33
N LYS A 355 29.79 -47.81 21.01
CA LYS A 355 29.19 -48.74 21.99
C LYS A 355 30.13 -49.92 22.26
N THR A 356 29.97 -50.55 23.40
CA THR A 356 30.66 -51.80 23.73
C THR A 356 30.27 -52.91 22.75
N LEU A 357 31.19 -53.84 22.43
CA LEU A 357 30.90 -54.99 21.55
C LEU A 357 29.91 -55.97 22.19
N SER A 358 29.92 -56.07 23.53
CA SER A 358 28.91 -56.79 24.31
C SER A 358 28.69 -56.11 25.65
N GLY A 359 27.46 -56.21 26.18
CA GLY A 359 26.98 -55.47 27.35
C GLY A 359 26.52 -54.06 27.01
N ASP A 360 25.96 -53.35 28.00
CA ASP A 360 25.50 -51.97 27.87
C ASP A 360 25.91 -51.13 29.08
N LEU A 361 26.93 -50.28 28.92
CA LEU A 361 27.41 -49.41 29.98
C LEU A 361 26.37 -48.35 30.40
N THR A 362 25.38 -48.04 29.56
CA THR A 362 24.30 -47.10 29.93
C THR A 362 23.36 -47.67 30.99
N ALA A 363 23.37 -48.99 31.22
CA ALA A 363 22.63 -49.63 32.30
C ALA A 363 23.12 -49.23 33.72
N TRP A 364 24.23 -48.50 33.82
CA TRP A 364 24.72 -47.90 35.07
C TRP A 364 24.05 -46.57 35.42
N VAL A 365 23.35 -45.92 34.48
CA VAL A 365 22.58 -44.70 34.77
C VAL A 365 21.57 -45.00 35.89
N GLY A 366 21.61 -44.19 36.95
CA GLY A 366 20.79 -44.36 38.15
C GLY A 366 21.35 -45.33 39.20
N LYS A 367 22.48 -46.00 38.95
CA LYS A 367 23.19 -46.88 39.91
C LYS A 367 24.43 -46.20 40.48
N ASN A 368 24.98 -46.76 41.56
CA ASN A 368 26.24 -46.30 42.14
C ASN A 368 27.42 -47.15 41.65
N PRO A 369 28.39 -46.59 40.90
CA PRO A 369 29.49 -47.34 40.30
C PRO A 369 30.65 -47.62 41.28
N GLN A 370 30.43 -47.42 42.58
CA GLN A 370 31.42 -47.65 43.62
C GLN A 370 32.04 -49.05 43.53
N GLY A 371 33.37 -49.12 43.60
CA GLY A 371 34.12 -50.36 43.65
C GLY A 371 35.19 -50.46 42.57
N ILE A 372 35.73 -51.67 42.41
CA ILE A 372 36.85 -51.96 41.51
C ILE A 372 36.31 -52.24 40.10
N TRP A 373 36.79 -51.46 39.13
CA TRP A 373 36.61 -51.70 37.71
C TRP A 373 37.90 -52.31 37.16
N LYS A 374 37.78 -53.46 36.50
CA LYS A 374 38.92 -54.25 36.03
C LYS A 374 38.89 -54.40 34.52
N LEU A 375 39.94 -53.96 33.85
CA LEU A 375 40.16 -54.21 32.43
C LEU A 375 41.16 -55.36 32.29
N LEU A 376 40.72 -56.50 31.79
CA LEU A 376 41.57 -57.64 31.44
C LEU A 376 41.90 -57.60 29.95
N VAL A 377 43.18 -57.58 29.62
CA VAL A 377 43.68 -57.65 28.25
C VAL A 377 44.46 -58.94 28.06
N VAL A 378 44.08 -59.73 27.06
CA VAL A 378 44.74 -61.00 26.71
C VAL A 378 45.17 -60.94 25.27
N ASP A 379 46.46 -61.15 25.03
CA ASP A 379 47.05 -61.30 23.71
C ASP A 379 47.23 -62.79 23.37
N TYR A 380 46.92 -63.15 22.13
CA TYR A 380 47.00 -64.51 21.62
C TYR A 380 48.00 -64.65 20.46
N ASP A 381 48.67 -63.57 20.03
CA ASP A 381 49.73 -63.66 19.02
C ASP A 381 50.99 -64.29 19.64
N PRO A 382 51.58 -65.35 19.07
CA PRO A 382 52.85 -65.91 19.53
C PRO A 382 54.02 -65.13 18.94
N GLY A 383 54.30 -63.94 19.48
CA GLY A 383 55.50 -63.17 19.12
C GLY A 383 56.79 -63.71 19.77
N ALA A 384 57.92 -63.10 19.41
CA ALA A 384 59.26 -63.48 19.91
C ALA A 384 59.81 -62.54 20.99
N GLN A 385 58.99 -61.63 21.53
CA GLN A 385 59.39 -60.60 22.49
C GLN A 385 58.72 -60.84 23.85
N PRO A 386 59.25 -60.31 24.97
CA PRO A 386 58.63 -60.50 26.28
C PRO A 386 57.30 -59.74 26.47
N THR A 387 57.05 -58.70 25.68
CA THR A 387 55.82 -57.87 25.72
C THR A 387 55.37 -57.51 24.30
N ASP A 388 54.06 -57.54 24.07
CA ASP A 388 53.41 -57.19 22.79
C ASP A 388 52.49 -55.96 22.95
N GLY A 389 53.08 -54.87 23.44
CA GLY A 389 52.42 -53.58 23.60
C GLY A 389 52.03 -53.25 25.04
N GLN A 390 51.06 -52.34 25.21
CA GLN A 390 50.76 -51.69 26.49
C GLN A 390 49.29 -51.28 26.63
N ILE A 391 48.77 -51.36 27.84
CA ILE A 391 47.63 -50.56 28.31
C ILE A 391 48.18 -49.17 28.65
N LYS A 392 48.06 -48.21 27.73
CA LYS A 392 48.57 -46.85 27.90
C LYS A 392 47.71 -46.02 28.84
N ALA A 393 46.39 -46.16 28.74
CA ALA A 393 45.45 -45.50 29.62
C ALA A 393 44.21 -46.36 29.84
N PHE A 394 43.70 -46.35 31.06
CA PHE A 394 42.40 -46.88 31.42
C PHE A 394 41.81 -45.98 32.49
N SER A 395 40.61 -45.45 32.24
CA SER A 395 39.90 -44.62 33.19
C SER A 395 38.40 -44.85 33.16
N VAL A 396 37.77 -44.79 34.32
CA VAL A 396 36.32 -44.77 34.47
C VAL A 396 35.92 -43.41 35.03
N GLN A 397 34.98 -42.75 34.39
CA GLN A 397 34.45 -41.45 34.77
C GLN A 397 32.94 -41.55 35.01
N ALA A 398 32.51 -40.98 36.12
CA ALA A 398 31.16 -41.01 36.64
C ALA A 398 30.68 -39.57 36.82
N GLU A 399 29.61 -39.20 36.13
CA GLU A 399 28.93 -37.93 36.33
C GLU A 399 27.79 -38.12 37.33
N VAL A 400 27.82 -37.39 38.44
CA VAL A 400 26.83 -37.52 39.52
C VAL A 400 26.17 -36.17 39.81
N LEU A 401 24.89 -36.20 40.16
CA LEU A 401 24.24 -35.02 40.72
C LEU A 401 24.63 -34.90 42.20
N SER A 402 25.02 -33.70 42.63
CA SER A 402 25.17 -33.43 44.05
C SER A 402 23.83 -33.60 44.76
N SER A 403 23.79 -34.53 45.72
CA SER A 403 22.71 -34.66 46.68
C SER A 403 22.82 -33.67 47.85
N LYS A 404 23.89 -32.88 47.91
CA LYS A 404 24.11 -31.88 48.96
C LYS A 404 23.40 -30.58 48.59
N LYS A 405 22.50 -30.13 49.47
CA LYS A 405 21.86 -28.81 49.37
C LYS A 405 22.93 -27.71 49.56
N VAL A 406 23.10 -26.85 48.57
CA VAL A 406 23.88 -25.61 48.72
C VAL A 406 22.92 -24.57 49.30
N ALA A 407 23.14 -24.16 50.55
CA ALA A 407 22.38 -23.08 51.19
C ALA A 407 23.29 -21.86 51.32
N ALA A 408 22.97 -20.77 50.61
CA ALA A 408 23.55 -19.46 50.89
C ALA A 408 22.87 -18.92 52.15
N THR A 409 23.55 -19.00 53.29
CA THR A 409 22.94 -18.78 54.61
C THR A 409 22.99 -17.35 55.10
N ASN A 410 23.60 -16.41 54.36
CA ASN A 410 23.62 -14.99 54.71
C ASN A 410 23.54 -14.11 53.45
N GLY A 411 22.86 -12.96 53.56
CA GLY A 411 22.94 -11.89 52.57
C GLY A 411 24.37 -11.35 52.47
N PHE A 412 24.75 -10.93 51.26
CA PHE A 412 26.05 -10.33 50.98
C PHE A 412 26.17 -9.00 51.75
N LEU A 413 26.86 -9.00 52.88
CA LEU A 413 27.10 -7.79 53.69
C LEU A 413 28.32 -7.05 53.12
N LEU A 414 28.08 -5.92 52.46
CA LEU A 414 29.12 -4.93 52.13
C LEU A 414 29.13 -3.89 53.26
N PRO A 415 30.24 -3.71 54.01
CA PRO A 415 30.31 -2.61 54.96
C PRO A 415 30.41 -1.30 54.17
N SER A 416 29.49 -0.38 54.44
CA SER A 416 29.53 0.99 53.92
C SER A 416 30.60 1.79 54.68
N GLY A 417 31.72 2.10 54.02
CA GLY A 417 32.73 3.03 54.54
C GLY A 417 34.02 2.99 53.72
N ASP A 418 34.53 4.17 53.35
CA ASP A 418 35.72 4.42 52.51
C ASP A 418 37.07 3.99 53.13
N GLN A 419 37.09 2.99 54.00
CA GLN A 419 38.33 2.43 54.56
C GLN A 419 38.27 0.91 54.49
N LEU A 420 39.21 0.32 53.75
CA LEU A 420 39.61 -1.08 53.92
C LEU A 420 40.07 -1.25 55.37
N ALA A 421 39.16 -1.59 56.28
CA ALA A 421 39.45 -1.59 57.70
C ALA A 421 40.50 -2.64 58.11
N GLU A 422 40.77 -3.64 57.25
CA GLU A 422 41.74 -4.69 57.55
C GLU A 422 42.84 -4.80 56.48
N PRO A 423 44.12 -4.73 56.85
CA PRO A 423 45.23 -4.95 55.91
C PRO A 423 45.21 -6.39 55.38
N CYS A 424 45.55 -6.56 54.10
CA CYS A 424 45.72 -7.90 53.55
C CYS A 424 46.90 -8.60 54.25
N ASN A 425 46.62 -9.71 54.90
CA ASN A 425 47.60 -10.52 55.61
C ASN A 425 47.19 -12.00 55.51
N ALA A 426 47.99 -12.90 56.07
CA ALA A 426 47.74 -14.34 55.99
C ALA A 426 46.38 -14.76 56.57
N ALA A 427 45.84 -14.02 57.55
CA ALA A 427 44.55 -14.32 58.17
C ALA A 427 43.36 -13.97 57.26
N ASN A 428 43.55 -13.01 56.36
CA ASN A 428 42.52 -12.52 55.43
C ASN A 428 42.77 -12.98 53.99
N LYS A 429 43.67 -13.95 53.76
CA LYS A 429 43.97 -14.51 52.44
C LYS A 429 42.71 -15.12 51.79
N GLY A 430 42.42 -14.71 50.57
CA GLY A 430 41.23 -15.12 49.81
C GLY A 430 40.00 -14.23 50.04
N MET A 431 40.09 -13.24 50.92
CA MET A 431 39.03 -12.25 51.12
C MET A 431 38.93 -11.33 49.88
N VAL A 432 37.71 -11.01 49.47
CA VAL A 432 37.41 -10.21 48.27
C VAL A 432 36.77 -8.89 48.70
N THR A 433 37.25 -7.77 48.14
CA THR A 433 36.77 -6.41 48.48
C THR A 433 36.58 -5.55 47.23
N LEU A 434 35.78 -4.47 47.35
CA LEU A 434 35.65 -3.44 46.33
C LEU A 434 36.70 -2.36 46.59
N ALA A 435 37.66 -2.22 45.67
CA ALA A 435 38.63 -1.13 45.71
C ALA A 435 38.02 0.09 44.99
N ALA A 436 37.12 0.81 45.69
CA ALA A 436 36.36 1.94 45.11
C ALA A 436 37.25 2.99 44.43
N ASN A 437 38.46 3.22 44.93
CA ASN A 437 39.43 4.18 44.37
C ASN A 437 40.23 3.66 43.17
N GLN A 438 40.13 2.37 42.83
CA GLN A 438 40.86 1.74 41.72
C GLN A 438 39.93 1.06 40.70
N GLY A 439 38.61 1.26 40.85
CA GLY A 439 37.61 0.89 39.85
C GLY A 439 37.42 -0.61 39.64
N GLY A 440 37.71 -1.45 40.65
CA GLY A 440 37.66 -2.90 40.47
C GLY A 440 37.55 -3.72 41.75
N VAL A 441 37.38 -5.02 41.55
CA VAL A 441 37.39 -6.04 42.60
C VAL A 441 38.84 -6.41 42.92
N ALA A 442 39.19 -6.44 44.21
CA ALA A 442 40.50 -6.86 44.67
C ALA A 442 40.42 -8.12 45.54
N VAL A 443 41.42 -8.99 45.43
CA VAL A 443 41.54 -10.23 46.23
C VAL A 443 42.81 -10.18 47.06
N CYS A 444 42.72 -10.51 48.35
CA CYS A 444 43.89 -10.58 49.23
C CYS A 444 44.68 -11.88 48.99
N ASP A 445 45.95 -11.78 48.58
CA ASP A 445 46.81 -12.95 48.34
C ASP A 445 47.52 -13.49 49.61
N GLY A 446 47.27 -12.84 50.75
CA GLY A 446 47.90 -13.11 52.04
C GLY A 446 49.00 -12.12 52.43
N SER A 447 49.32 -11.15 51.56
CA SER A 447 50.27 -10.07 51.85
C SER A 447 49.87 -8.73 51.22
N LEU A 448 49.25 -8.73 50.04
CA LEU A 448 48.77 -7.54 49.34
C LEU A 448 47.40 -7.77 48.67
N TRP A 449 46.68 -6.67 48.43
CA TRP A 449 45.45 -6.68 47.64
C TRP A 449 45.80 -6.68 46.15
N GLN A 450 45.41 -7.73 45.43
CA GLN A 450 45.60 -7.88 43.99
C GLN A 450 44.37 -7.38 43.25
N LEU A 451 44.54 -6.36 42.41
CA LEU A 451 43.45 -5.81 41.59
C LEU A 451 43.21 -6.73 40.38
N LEU A 452 41.98 -7.22 40.21
CA LEU A 452 41.61 -7.99 39.02
C LEU A 452 41.42 -7.04 37.84
N LYS A 453 42.46 -6.86 37.02
CA LYS A 453 42.36 -6.22 35.70
C LYS A 453 42.23 -7.29 34.62
N PHE A 454 41.12 -7.30 33.91
CA PHE A 454 40.91 -8.14 32.73
C PHE A 454 41.23 -7.32 31.47
N PHE A 455 42.20 -7.76 30.66
CA PHE A 455 42.35 -7.38 29.25
C PHE A 455 42.19 -8.65 28.38
N PRO A 456 41.63 -8.57 27.16
CA PRO A 456 40.89 -9.68 26.55
C PRO A 456 41.71 -10.45 25.51
N ASP A 457 41.98 -11.73 25.78
CA ASP A 457 42.46 -12.74 24.80
C ASP A 457 41.28 -13.43 24.08
N ILE A 458 40.09 -12.84 24.15
CA ILE A 458 38.84 -13.57 23.94
C ILE A 458 38.19 -13.28 22.59
N CYS A 459 38.65 -12.24 21.90
CA CYS A 459 38.04 -11.78 20.68
C CYS A 459 38.56 -12.47 19.41
N GLY A 460 37.69 -12.72 18.43
CA GLY A 460 38.03 -13.29 17.12
C GLY A 460 38.15 -14.81 17.12
N ASN A 461 37.56 -15.50 18.11
CA ASN A 461 37.61 -16.95 18.26
C ASN A 461 36.33 -17.68 17.80
N GLY A 462 35.34 -16.93 17.34
CA GLY A 462 34.07 -17.40 16.79
C GLY A 462 33.04 -17.72 17.85
N ILE A 463 33.28 -17.34 19.10
CA ILE A 463 32.42 -17.60 20.25
C ILE A 463 32.12 -16.27 20.91
N LEU A 464 30.84 -15.89 21.01
CA LEU A 464 30.45 -14.66 21.72
C LEU A 464 30.65 -14.83 23.23
N ASN A 465 31.75 -14.30 23.78
CA ASN A 465 32.10 -14.44 25.19
C ASN A 465 31.46 -13.33 26.05
N PRO A 466 31.27 -13.55 27.37
CA PRO A 466 30.74 -12.52 28.27
C PRO A 466 31.63 -11.26 28.29
N GLY A 467 31.12 -10.16 27.75
CA GLY A 467 31.86 -8.89 27.56
C GLY A 467 32.07 -8.50 26.09
N GLU A 468 31.78 -9.42 25.17
CA GLU A 468 31.83 -9.21 23.72
C GLU A 468 30.41 -8.92 23.20
N VAL A 469 30.31 -7.97 22.28
CA VAL A 469 29.04 -7.62 21.62
C VAL A 469 28.86 -8.44 20.33
N CYS A 470 29.97 -8.89 19.73
CA CYS A 470 30.05 -9.83 18.62
C CYS A 470 31.35 -10.64 18.72
N ASP A 471 31.45 -11.74 17.97
CA ASP A 471 32.70 -12.43 17.60
C ASP A 471 32.42 -13.24 16.32
N ASP A 472 33.10 -12.91 15.22
CA ASP A 472 32.91 -13.52 13.89
C ASP A 472 34.04 -14.51 13.49
N GLY A 473 34.87 -14.90 14.45
CA GLY A 473 35.89 -15.93 14.23
C GLY A 473 37.18 -15.44 13.59
N ASN A 474 37.38 -14.14 13.47
CA ASN A 474 38.67 -13.57 13.08
C ASN A 474 38.86 -12.12 13.60
N PHE A 475 39.93 -11.45 13.15
CA PHE A 475 40.26 -10.05 13.48
C PHE A 475 40.25 -9.13 12.25
N ILE A 476 39.62 -9.58 11.17
CA ILE A 476 39.48 -8.80 9.95
C ILE A 476 38.51 -7.67 10.26
N ALA A 477 38.88 -6.46 9.85
CA ALA A 477 37.98 -5.33 10.01
C ALA A 477 36.91 -5.41 8.91
N GLY A 478 35.65 -5.42 9.32
CA GLY A 478 34.51 -5.15 8.45
C GLY A 478 33.69 -6.36 8.01
N ASP A 479 33.96 -7.58 8.45
CA ASP A 479 33.19 -8.79 8.10
C ASP A 479 32.14 -9.22 9.16
N GLY A 480 31.89 -8.37 10.16
CA GLY A 480 30.79 -8.54 11.11
C GLY A 480 31.17 -8.21 12.56
N CYS A 481 32.44 -8.25 12.90
CA CYS A 481 32.94 -7.97 14.23
C CYS A 481 34.38 -7.41 14.24
N TYR A 482 34.64 -6.32 14.95
CA TYR A 482 35.99 -5.81 15.14
C TYR A 482 36.25 -5.49 16.60
N MET A 483 37.30 -6.10 17.18
CA MET A 483 37.65 -5.93 18.60
C MET A 483 36.47 -6.22 19.56
N CYS A 484 35.62 -7.16 19.18
CA CYS A 484 34.50 -7.68 19.97
C CYS A 484 33.45 -6.66 20.32
N LYS A 485 33.34 -5.69 19.43
CA LYS A 485 32.22 -4.77 19.33
C LYS A 485 31.61 -4.98 17.97
N THR A 486 30.28 -5.07 17.94
CA THR A 486 29.53 -5.09 16.69
C THR A 486 30.00 -3.95 15.83
N VAL A 487 30.09 -4.19 14.52
CA VAL A 487 30.15 -3.14 13.51
C VAL A 487 29.15 -2.07 13.92
N TYR A 488 29.63 -0.93 14.41
CA TYR A 488 28.80 0.10 15.00
C TYR A 488 29.02 1.38 14.19
N CYS A 489 27.94 1.82 13.58
CA CYS A 489 27.98 3.08 12.87
C CYS A 489 28.28 4.23 13.83
N GLY A 490 29.29 5.03 13.51
CA GLY A 490 29.71 6.16 14.33
C GLY A 490 31.02 5.92 15.08
N ASP A 491 31.81 4.93 14.68
CA ASP A 491 33.14 4.66 15.22
C ASP A 491 34.27 5.32 14.44
N GLY A 492 33.94 5.84 13.25
CA GLY A 492 34.85 6.54 12.36
C GLY A 492 35.69 5.60 11.51
N ILE A 493 35.30 4.33 11.40
CA ILE A 493 35.96 3.29 10.60
C ILE A 493 34.91 2.71 9.64
N ILE A 494 35.07 2.95 8.34
CA ILE A 494 34.16 2.37 7.33
C ILE A 494 34.36 0.85 7.24
N GLN A 495 33.34 0.10 7.66
CA GLN A 495 33.28 -1.36 7.64
C GLN A 495 32.50 -1.91 6.42
N ALA A 496 32.47 -3.23 6.14
CA ALA A 496 32.03 -3.71 4.81
C ALA A 496 30.54 -3.47 4.48
N ASP A 497 29.68 -3.25 5.47
CA ASP A 497 28.26 -2.92 5.29
C ASP A 497 27.97 -1.40 5.30
N GLU A 498 29.02 -0.60 5.52
CA GLU A 498 28.97 0.85 5.60
C GLU A 498 29.44 1.50 4.30
N THR A 499 28.78 2.58 3.91
CA THR A 499 29.19 3.38 2.75
C THR A 499 29.92 4.67 3.15
N CYS A 500 29.85 5.01 4.44
CA CYS A 500 30.55 6.10 5.11
C CYS A 500 30.54 5.82 6.62
N ASP A 501 31.46 6.44 7.36
CA ASP A 501 31.39 6.60 8.81
C ASP A 501 32.28 7.78 9.22
N ASP A 502 31.66 8.90 9.57
CA ASP A 502 32.34 10.11 10.05
C ASP A 502 32.46 10.14 11.59
N GLY A 503 32.18 9.02 12.25
CA GLY A 503 32.25 8.85 13.69
C GLY A 503 31.16 9.65 14.41
N ALA A 504 31.58 10.39 15.44
CA ALA A 504 30.70 11.31 16.17
C ALA A 504 30.11 12.46 15.31
N LYS A 505 30.50 12.58 14.03
CA LYS A 505 29.94 13.56 13.10
C LYS A 505 28.75 13.03 12.29
N ASN A 506 28.42 11.74 12.39
CA ASN A 506 27.24 11.18 11.73
C ASN A 506 25.99 11.93 12.20
N SER A 507 25.06 12.20 11.28
CA SER A 507 23.89 13.03 11.57
C SER A 507 22.77 12.82 10.57
N ASP A 508 21.54 12.65 11.07
CA ASP A 508 20.31 12.63 10.26
C ASP A 508 19.68 14.02 10.13
N THR A 509 20.44 15.09 10.38
CA THR A 509 19.93 16.48 10.31
C THR A 509 20.91 17.47 9.71
N LYS A 510 22.20 17.11 9.61
CA LYS A 510 23.21 17.97 8.98
C LYS A 510 23.37 17.59 7.50
N PRO A 511 23.37 18.57 6.59
CA PRO A 511 23.68 18.34 5.19
C PRO A 511 25.05 17.69 5.02
N ASP A 512 25.14 16.77 4.07
CA ASP A 512 26.33 16.02 3.62
C ASP A 512 27.01 15.13 4.67
N ALA A 513 26.41 15.03 5.86
CA ALA A 513 26.92 14.15 6.91
C ALA A 513 26.55 12.70 6.61
N CYS A 514 27.44 11.77 6.93
CA CYS A 514 27.08 10.36 6.99
C CYS A 514 25.87 10.15 7.93
N ARG A 515 24.85 9.39 7.49
CA ARG A 515 23.65 9.15 8.31
C ARG A 515 23.97 8.22 9.48
N LEU A 516 23.14 8.24 10.53
CA LEU A 516 23.34 7.41 11.72
C LEU A 516 23.26 5.89 11.43
N ALA A 517 22.83 5.51 10.23
CA ALA A 517 22.85 4.14 9.72
C ALA A 517 24.07 3.84 8.81
N CYS A 518 25.07 4.73 8.77
CA CYS A 518 26.31 4.62 7.98
C CYS A 518 26.07 4.46 6.48
N LYS A 519 24.99 5.12 6.06
CA LYS A 519 24.65 5.36 4.67
C LYS A 519 25.06 6.77 4.31
N LYS A 520 25.68 6.89 3.15
CA LYS A 520 26.07 8.19 2.61
C LYS A 520 24.82 9.05 2.45
N ALA A 521 24.96 10.32 2.82
CA ALA A 521 24.01 11.38 2.51
C ALA A 521 23.54 11.25 1.05
N GLY A 522 22.22 11.28 0.86
CA GLY A 522 21.62 11.25 -0.45
C GLY A 522 20.11 11.03 -0.42
N CYS A 523 19.53 11.23 -1.59
CA CYS A 523 18.09 11.31 -1.75
C CYS A 523 17.27 10.24 -1.03
N SER A 524 16.17 10.71 -0.43
CA SER A 524 15.22 9.99 0.40
C SER A 524 15.62 9.83 1.88
N ASP A 525 16.53 10.66 2.40
CA ASP A 525 17.02 10.56 3.78
C ASP A 525 16.50 11.66 4.75
N LYS A 526 15.60 12.52 4.27
CA LYS A 526 14.94 13.65 4.96
C LYS A 526 15.82 14.87 5.19
N VAL A 527 17.02 14.91 4.61
CA VAL A 527 17.92 16.04 4.76
C VAL A 527 18.34 16.48 3.37
N VAL A 528 18.16 17.77 3.08
CA VAL A 528 18.60 18.33 1.80
C VAL A 528 20.12 18.44 1.79
N ASP A 529 20.77 17.57 1.01
CA ASP A 529 22.22 17.52 0.86
C ASP A 529 22.73 18.37 -0.33
N SER A 530 24.06 18.51 -0.44
CA SER A 530 24.67 19.29 -1.51
C SER A 530 24.37 18.69 -2.89
N GLY A 531 23.62 19.44 -3.70
CA GLY A 531 23.21 19.04 -5.04
C GLY A 531 21.74 18.63 -5.14
N GLU A 532 21.03 18.59 -4.01
CA GLU A 532 19.60 18.33 -3.94
C GLU A 532 18.80 19.64 -3.90
N GLU A 533 17.64 19.65 -4.54
CA GLU A 533 16.69 20.76 -4.46
C GLU A 533 15.65 20.58 -3.35
N CYS A 534 15.41 19.32 -2.95
CA CYS A 534 14.49 18.90 -1.91
C CYS A 534 14.89 17.50 -1.41
N ASP A 535 14.36 17.10 -0.25
CA ASP A 535 14.33 15.71 0.21
C ASP A 535 13.13 15.56 1.17
N ASP A 536 12.16 14.71 0.81
CA ASP A 536 10.98 14.42 1.62
C ASP A 536 11.01 13.05 2.31
N GLY A 537 12.19 12.40 2.30
CA GLY A 537 12.45 11.16 3.01
C GLY A 537 11.90 9.91 2.37
N ASN A 538 11.52 9.98 1.10
CA ASN A 538 11.03 8.83 0.37
C ASN A 538 11.35 8.92 -1.13
N SER A 539 11.05 7.87 -1.87
CA SER A 539 11.31 7.73 -3.32
C SER A 539 10.01 7.62 -4.12
N PHE A 540 8.91 8.12 -3.57
CA PHE A 540 7.68 8.30 -4.31
C PHE A 540 7.82 9.53 -5.21
N SER A 541 6.99 9.58 -6.25
CA SER A 541 6.86 10.77 -7.09
C SER A 541 5.46 11.32 -6.90
N GLY A 542 5.30 12.63 -7.04
CA GLY A 542 4.04 13.36 -6.91
C GLY A 542 3.75 13.90 -5.50
N ASP A 543 4.64 13.75 -4.53
CA ASP A 543 4.48 14.19 -3.13
C ASP A 543 5.29 15.44 -2.77
N GLY A 544 6.12 15.95 -3.68
CA GLY A 544 6.83 17.22 -3.50
C GLY A 544 8.31 17.14 -3.83
N CYS A 545 8.89 15.94 -3.80
CA CYS A 545 10.25 15.69 -4.21
C CYS A 545 10.33 14.46 -5.10
N THR A 546 11.07 14.55 -6.21
CA THR A 546 11.27 13.37 -7.07
C THR A 546 12.21 12.36 -6.39
N PRO A 547 12.26 11.10 -6.85
CA PRO A 547 13.25 10.11 -6.40
C PRO A 547 14.71 10.48 -6.72
N PHE A 548 14.92 11.59 -7.42
CA PHE A 548 16.22 12.16 -7.77
C PHE A 548 16.46 13.50 -7.05
N CYS A 549 15.67 13.81 -6.04
CA CYS A 549 15.78 15.00 -5.20
C CYS A 549 15.72 16.33 -5.93
N VAL A 550 14.95 16.32 -7.02
CA VAL A 550 14.51 17.51 -7.76
C VAL A 550 13.12 17.90 -7.28
N SER A 551 12.89 19.19 -7.02
CA SER A 551 11.61 19.68 -6.53
C SER A 551 10.48 19.45 -7.53
N GLU A 552 9.39 18.84 -7.08
CA GLU A 552 8.23 18.62 -7.92
C GLU A 552 7.31 19.84 -7.90
N VAL A 553 7.08 20.42 -9.08
CA VAL A 553 6.11 21.52 -9.22
C VAL A 553 4.70 20.98 -9.02
N LYS A 554 4.19 21.07 -7.79
CA LYS A 554 2.79 20.77 -7.45
C LYS A 554 1.88 21.84 -8.04
N VAL A 555 1.16 21.49 -9.10
CA VAL A 555 0.13 22.36 -9.66
C VAL A 555 -1.23 21.80 -9.27
N ASN A 556 -1.93 22.51 -8.40
CA ASN A 556 -3.36 22.34 -8.14
C ASN A 556 -3.96 23.74 -8.00
N VAL A 557 -4.53 24.25 -9.09
CA VAL A 557 -5.06 25.62 -9.17
C VAL A 557 -6.50 25.60 -9.63
N SER A 558 -7.30 26.56 -9.15
CA SER A 558 -8.70 26.72 -9.55
C SER A 558 -9.00 28.15 -9.97
N PHE A 559 -9.53 28.30 -11.18
CA PHE A 559 -9.93 29.58 -11.75
C PHE A 559 -11.43 29.77 -11.55
N LYS A 560 -11.81 30.97 -11.14
CA LYS A 560 -13.18 31.39 -10.84
C LYS A 560 -13.52 32.68 -11.60
N THR A 561 -14.73 33.17 -11.41
CA THR A 561 -15.20 34.48 -11.94
C THR A 561 -14.54 35.69 -11.26
N CYS A 562 -13.66 35.47 -10.27
CA CYS A 562 -13.02 36.50 -9.45
C CYS A 562 -14.02 37.46 -8.77
N GLY A 563 -15.22 36.97 -8.44
CA GLY A 563 -16.29 37.75 -7.81
C GLY A 563 -17.07 38.64 -8.79
N GLN A 564 -16.76 38.60 -10.08
CA GLN A 564 -17.53 39.30 -11.10
C GLN A 564 -18.81 38.55 -11.46
N SER A 565 -19.91 39.29 -11.67
CA SER A 565 -21.20 38.78 -12.14
C SER A 565 -21.75 39.61 -13.30
N GLY A 566 -22.65 39.02 -14.11
CA GLY A 566 -23.30 39.66 -15.26
C GLY A 566 -22.63 39.38 -16.60
N LYS A 567 -22.71 40.34 -17.54
CA LYS A 567 -22.29 40.13 -18.94
C LYS A 567 -20.79 40.23 -19.20
N SER A 568 -20.05 40.91 -18.32
CA SER A 568 -18.63 41.19 -18.51
C SER A 568 -17.78 40.37 -17.57
N GLY A 569 -16.61 39.91 -18.03
CA GLY A 569 -15.65 39.21 -17.20
C GLY A 569 -14.89 40.11 -16.22
N PRO A 570 -14.13 39.51 -15.29
CA PRO A 570 -13.41 40.26 -14.26
C PRO A 570 -12.27 41.11 -14.83
N ASN A 571 -11.85 42.11 -14.07
CA ASN A 571 -10.59 42.82 -14.32
C ASN A 571 -9.43 42.21 -13.50
N LEU A 572 -8.20 42.66 -13.76
CA LEU A 572 -7.00 42.14 -13.09
C LEU A 572 -7.04 42.32 -11.57
N SER A 573 -7.48 43.49 -11.08
CA SER A 573 -7.54 43.77 -9.64
C SER A 573 -8.51 42.84 -8.90
N GLN A 574 -9.66 42.54 -9.51
CA GLN A 574 -10.61 41.57 -8.96
C GLN A 574 -9.98 40.17 -8.84
N CYS A 575 -9.26 39.70 -9.86
CA CYS A 575 -8.60 38.39 -9.78
C CYS A 575 -7.40 38.37 -8.84
N GLN A 576 -6.62 39.44 -8.74
CA GLN A 576 -5.54 39.56 -7.75
C GLN A 576 -6.08 39.47 -6.33
N ALA A 577 -7.20 40.14 -6.04
CA ALA A 577 -7.87 40.05 -4.74
C ALA A 577 -8.42 38.64 -4.50
N ALA A 578 -9.09 38.04 -5.49
CA ALA A 578 -9.71 36.71 -5.38
C ALA A 578 -8.69 35.57 -5.20
N TYR A 579 -7.48 35.72 -5.73
CA TYR A 579 -6.43 34.71 -5.67
C TYR A 579 -5.34 35.00 -4.64
N ASN A 580 -5.49 36.05 -3.83
CA ASN A 580 -4.54 36.36 -2.77
C ASN A 580 -4.38 35.16 -1.81
N GLY A 581 -3.13 34.83 -1.47
CA GLY A 581 -2.81 33.67 -0.64
C GLY A 581 -2.89 32.31 -1.35
N SER A 582 -3.09 32.28 -2.67
CA SER A 582 -3.05 31.04 -3.48
C SER A 582 -1.85 31.03 -4.45
N SER A 583 -1.57 29.87 -5.05
CA SER A 583 -0.56 29.71 -6.11
C SER A 583 -0.90 30.45 -7.43
N LEU A 584 -2.12 30.98 -7.55
CA LEU A 584 -2.52 31.87 -8.64
C LEU A 584 -2.20 33.36 -8.37
N ALA A 585 -1.80 33.71 -7.15
CA ALA A 585 -1.46 35.09 -6.80
C ALA A 585 -0.31 35.59 -7.68
N ASN A 586 -0.52 36.72 -8.36
CA ASN A 586 0.46 37.37 -9.23
C ASN A 586 0.96 36.54 -10.44
N THR A 587 0.38 35.37 -10.73
CA THR A 587 0.73 34.54 -11.89
C THR A 587 -0.29 34.61 -13.02
N VAL A 588 -1.43 35.24 -12.78
CA VAL A 588 -2.53 35.40 -13.74
C VAL A 588 -2.57 36.84 -14.27
N THR A 589 -2.67 36.97 -15.58
CA THR A 589 -3.00 38.25 -16.24
C THR A 589 -4.43 38.20 -16.75
N VAL A 590 -5.09 39.36 -16.89
CA VAL A 590 -6.50 39.42 -17.31
C VAL A 590 -6.68 40.45 -18.42
N ASN A 591 -7.29 40.05 -19.52
CA ASN A 591 -7.66 40.95 -20.62
C ASN A 591 -9.11 40.69 -21.04
N GLY A 592 -9.96 41.72 -20.97
CA GLY A 592 -11.38 41.62 -21.34
C GLY A 592 -12.15 40.54 -20.56
N GLY A 593 -11.74 40.20 -19.34
CA GLY A 593 -12.35 39.11 -18.56
C GLY A 593 -11.70 37.74 -18.72
N ILE A 594 -10.83 37.56 -19.71
CA ILE A 594 -10.15 36.30 -19.98
C ILE A 594 -8.85 36.27 -19.20
N GLN A 595 -8.68 35.24 -18.38
CA GLN A 595 -7.52 35.00 -17.54
C GLN A 595 -6.46 34.25 -18.36
N SER A 596 -5.21 34.70 -18.36
CA SER A 596 -4.10 33.97 -18.99
C SER A 596 -3.15 33.45 -17.93
N TRP A 597 -2.85 32.16 -18.00
CA TRP A 597 -1.96 31.47 -17.06
C TRP A 597 -0.92 30.66 -17.82
N THR A 598 0.32 30.68 -17.35
CA THR A 598 1.45 29.99 -17.99
C THR A 598 1.76 28.71 -17.24
N VAL A 599 1.80 27.60 -17.98
CA VAL A 599 2.14 26.28 -17.46
C VAL A 599 3.55 26.31 -16.85
N PRO A 600 3.73 25.97 -15.56
CA PRO A 600 5.01 26.18 -14.86
C PRO A 600 6.01 25.04 -15.08
N ALA A 601 5.56 23.85 -15.51
CA ALA A 601 6.39 22.67 -15.70
C ALA A 601 5.86 21.81 -16.85
N ASP A 602 6.75 21.00 -17.44
CA ASP A 602 6.32 19.95 -18.37
C ASP A 602 5.52 18.88 -17.62
N GLY A 603 4.52 18.30 -18.26
CA GLY A 603 3.81 17.15 -17.70
C GLY A 603 2.42 16.93 -18.27
N THR A 604 1.72 15.96 -17.71
CA THR A 604 0.29 15.72 -17.98
C THR A 604 -0.54 16.51 -16.98
N TYR A 605 -1.51 17.27 -17.49
CA TYR A 605 -2.40 18.12 -16.72
C TYR A 605 -3.84 17.67 -16.92
N ARG A 606 -4.50 17.37 -15.81
CA ARG A 606 -5.95 17.20 -15.77
C ARG A 606 -6.61 18.56 -15.65
N ILE A 607 -7.47 18.87 -16.62
CA ILE A 607 -8.23 20.10 -16.66
C ILE A 607 -9.71 19.77 -16.60
N GLU A 608 -10.41 20.37 -15.65
CA GLU A 608 -11.86 20.29 -15.53
C GLU A 608 -12.47 21.67 -15.75
N ALA A 609 -13.54 21.73 -16.52
CA ALA A 609 -14.30 22.93 -16.82
C ALA A 609 -15.78 22.70 -16.50
N TRP A 610 -16.40 23.66 -15.82
CA TRP A 610 -17.82 23.67 -15.53
C TRP A 610 -18.48 24.88 -16.18
N GLY A 611 -19.48 24.66 -17.02
CA GLY A 611 -20.27 25.72 -17.65
C GLY A 611 -21.23 26.34 -16.64
N ALA A 612 -21.50 27.63 -16.77
CA ALA A 612 -22.36 28.32 -15.82
C ALA A 612 -23.84 28.03 -16.06
N ARG A 613 -24.66 28.08 -15.01
CA ARG A 613 -26.11 27.93 -15.13
C ARG A 613 -26.79 29.17 -15.75
N GLY A 614 -27.97 28.97 -16.35
CA GLY A 614 -28.91 30.07 -16.62
C GLY A 614 -29.41 30.72 -15.31
N ALA A 615 -30.12 31.85 -15.36
CA ALA A 615 -30.45 32.56 -14.11
C ALA A 615 -31.36 31.76 -13.14
N LEU A 616 -31.12 31.94 -11.84
CA LEU A 616 -31.99 31.46 -10.76
C LEU A 616 -33.21 32.38 -10.62
N ASN A 617 -34.42 31.80 -10.64
CA ASN A 617 -35.66 32.57 -10.51
C ASN A 617 -36.42 32.31 -9.19
N GLY A 618 -35.79 31.67 -8.19
CA GLY A 618 -36.41 31.40 -6.88
C GLY A 618 -37.65 30.48 -6.92
N LEU A 619 -37.93 29.88 -8.08
CA LEU A 619 -39.04 28.98 -8.36
C LEU A 619 -38.49 27.62 -8.82
N SER A 620 -39.31 26.56 -8.73
CA SER A 620 -38.97 25.18 -9.09
C SER A 620 -38.48 24.97 -10.53
N ASN A 621 -38.75 25.90 -11.45
CA ASN A 621 -38.36 25.85 -12.86
C ASN A 621 -37.37 26.98 -13.18
N ALA A 622 -36.11 26.87 -12.71
CA ALA A 622 -35.05 27.86 -12.95
C ALA A 622 -34.35 27.67 -14.31
N GLY A 623 -33.47 28.61 -14.69
CA GLY A 623 -32.52 28.36 -15.78
C GLY A 623 -31.71 27.09 -15.51
N ALA A 624 -31.35 26.38 -16.58
CA ALA A 624 -30.75 25.06 -16.47
C ALA A 624 -29.28 25.11 -16.06
N ALA A 625 -28.76 23.96 -15.63
CA ALA A 625 -27.37 23.81 -15.23
C ALA A 625 -26.45 23.73 -16.44
N GLY A 626 -25.18 24.13 -16.27
CA GLY A 626 -24.15 23.92 -17.28
C GLY A 626 -23.62 22.49 -17.29
N ALA A 627 -22.83 22.18 -18.31
CA ALA A 627 -22.10 20.92 -18.44
C ALA A 627 -20.84 20.91 -17.56
N HIS A 628 -20.32 19.72 -17.28
CA HIS A 628 -19.00 19.48 -16.74
C HIS A 628 -18.19 18.67 -17.75
N MET A 629 -16.96 19.10 -18.00
CA MET A 629 -16.04 18.49 -18.94
C MET A 629 -14.68 18.31 -18.28
N ARG A 630 -14.07 17.14 -18.40
CA ARG A 630 -12.75 16.83 -17.83
C ARG A 630 -11.89 16.10 -18.85
N GLY A 631 -10.64 16.50 -19.01
CA GLY A 631 -9.67 15.79 -19.85
C GLY A 631 -8.24 15.94 -19.34
N ASP A 632 -7.37 14.99 -19.73
CA ASP A 632 -5.94 14.98 -19.43
C ASP A 632 -5.15 15.43 -20.67
N PHE A 633 -4.24 16.39 -20.51
CA PHE A 633 -3.52 17.07 -21.58
C PHE A 633 -2.02 17.09 -21.32
N VAL A 634 -1.20 16.73 -22.31
CA VAL A 634 0.26 16.88 -22.20
C VAL A 634 0.62 18.33 -22.53
N LEU A 635 1.13 19.07 -21.54
CA LEU A 635 1.49 20.48 -21.69
C LEU A 635 2.98 20.68 -21.42
N LYS A 636 3.55 21.68 -22.09
CA LYS A 636 4.94 22.10 -21.92
C LYS A 636 5.04 23.34 -21.06
N LYS A 637 6.09 23.44 -20.25
CA LYS A 637 6.46 24.65 -19.52
C LYS A 637 6.48 25.83 -20.49
N GLY A 638 5.88 26.94 -20.08
CA GLY A 638 5.75 28.14 -20.91
C GLY A 638 4.52 28.15 -21.82
N THR A 639 3.75 27.06 -21.92
CA THR A 639 2.48 27.07 -22.65
C THR A 639 1.51 28.03 -21.96
N VAL A 640 0.92 28.96 -22.71
CA VAL A 640 -0.06 29.91 -22.17
C VAL A 640 -1.48 29.39 -22.44
N LEU A 641 -2.24 29.21 -21.36
CA LEU A 641 -3.66 28.88 -21.41
C LEU A 641 -4.48 30.17 -21.23
N LYS A 642 -5.45 30.38 -22.12
CA LYS A 642 -6.52 31.37 -21.97
C LYS A 642 -7.74 30.70 -21.35
N ILE A 643 -8.19 31.26 -20.24
CA ILE A 643 -9.21 30.71 -19.37
C ILE A 643 -10.32 31.75 -19.21
N LEU A 644 -11.49 31.44 -19.76
CA LEU A 644 -12.71 32.22 -19.57
C LEU A 644 -13.62 31.41 -18.65
N VAL A 645 -13.90 31.92 -17.46
CA VAL A 645 -14.82 31.27 -16.52
C VAL A 645 -16.22 31.84 -16.72
N GLY A 646 -17.16 30.97 -17.11
CA GLY A 646 -18.53 31.36 -17.38
C GLY A 646 -19.21 31.94 -16.15
N GLN A 647 -20.05 32.97 -16.32
CA GLN A 647 -20.87 33.52 -15.24
C GLN A 647 -22.32 33.05 -15.38
N MET A 648 -23.01 32.96 -14.27
CA MET A 648 -24.44 32.67 -14.24
C MET A 648 -25.22 33.81 -14.91
N GLY A 649 -26.26 33.44 -15.68
CA GLY A 649 -27.19 34.42 -16.24
C GLY A 649 -27.94 35.19 -15.14
N SER A 650 -28.37 36.41 -15.41
CA SER A 650 -29.19 37.19 -14.48
C SER A 650 -30.65 37.25 -14.89
N LYS A 651 -31.51 37.63 -13.94
CA LYS A 651 -32.94 37.83 -14.11
C LYS A 651 -33.26 39.31 -13.91
N SER A 652 -34.12 39.87 -14.75
CA SER A 652 -34.61 41.24 -14.52
C SER A 652 -35.63 41.23 -13.38
N PRO A 653 -35.67 42.28 -12.53
CA PRO A 653 -36.70 42.43 -11.49
C PRO A 653 -38.13 42.45 -12.04
N SER A 654 -38.30 42.96 -13.27
CA SER A 654 -39.58 43.11 -13.95
C SER A 654 -39.93 41.91 -14.86
N ALA A 655 -38.94 41.07 -15.17
CA ALA A 655 -39.09 39.95 -16.11
C ALA A 655 -39.41 38.60 -15.43
N THR A 656 -40.28 37.81 -16.07
CA THR A 656 -40.53 36.41 -15.65
C THR A 656 -39.64 35.40 -16.40
N SER A 657 -39.04 35.79 -17.53
CA SER A 657 -38.01 35.05 -18.26
C SER A 657 -36.61 35.28 -17.67
N SER A 658 -35.65 34.42 -18.00
CA SER A 658 -34.26 34.57 -17.58
C SER A 658 -33.24 34.39 -18.69
N SER A 659 -32.09 35.02 -18.51
CA SER A 659 -30.96 34.92 -19.42
C SER A 659 -30.18 33.61 -19.28
N GLY A 660 -29.45 33.24 -20.33
CA GLY A 660 -28.62 32.04 -20.38
C GLY A 660 -27.29 32.20 -19.62
N GLY A 661 -26.75 31.09 -19.16
CA GLY A 661 -25.43 31.01 -18.54
C GLY A 661 -24.31 31.04 -19.58
N GLY A 662 -23.15 31.55 -19.17
CA GLY A 662 -21.97 31.55 -20.03
C GLY A 662 -21.26 30.20 -20.07
N GLY A 663 -20.61 29.92 -21.20
CA GLY A 663 -19.69 28.80 -21.33
C GLY A 663 -18.37 29.06 -20.59
N THR A 664 -17.70 27.98 -20.20
CA THR A 664 -16.37 28.04 -19.59
C THR A 664 -15.35 27.45 -20.55
N PHE A 665 -14.29 28.20 -20.85
CA PHE A 665 -13.33 27.87 -21.89
C PHE A 665 -11.93 27.74 -21.32
N VAL A 666 -11.23 26.68 -21.71
CA VAL A 666 -9.78 26.54 -21.57
C VAL A 666 -9.22 26.28 -22.96
N VAL A 667 -8.49 27.26 -23.49
CA VAL A 667 -7.94 27.25 -24.85
C VAL A 667 -6.48 27.66 -24.84
N LEU A 668 -5.75 27.33 -25.89
CA LEU A 668 -4.36 27.75 -26.10
C LEU A 668 -4.28 29.22 -26.55
N ALA A 669 -3.07 29.77 -26.58
CA ALA A 669 -2.80 31.15 -26.99
C ALA A 669 -3.32 31.50 -28.40
N ASP A 670 -3.43 30.52 -29.30
CA ASP A 670 -3.96 30.65 -30.66
C ASP A 670 -5.49 30.45 -30.76
N ASN A 671 -6.18 30.31 -29.61
CA ASN A 671 -7.60 29.96 -29.49
C ASN A 671 -7.96 28.51 -29.82
N THR A 672 -6.98 27.61 -29.98
CA THR A 672 -7.26 26.18 -30.10
C THR A 672 -7.87 25.66 -28.80
N ALA A 673 -9.08 25.10 -28.88
CA ALA A 673 -9.80 24.60 -27.70
C ALA A 673 -9.15 23.33 -27.14
N LEU A 674 -8.98 23.28 -25.82
CA LEU A 674 -8.60 22.07 -25.09
C LEU A 674 -9.84 21.43 -24.47
N VAL A 675 -10.50 22.20 -23.59
CA VAL A 675 -11.74 21.79 -22.95
C VAL A 675 -12.65 23.00 -22.78
N VAL A 676 -13.92 22.84 -23.14
CA VAL A 676 -14.94 23.88 -23.05
C VAL A 676 -16.23 23.25 -22.55
N ALA A 677 -16.82 23.82 -21.51
CA ALA A 677 -18.08 23.37 -20.94
C ALA A 677 -19.20 24.35 -21.27
N GLY A 678 -20.28 23.85 -21.88
CA GLY A 678 -21.45 24.62 -22.26
C GLY A 678 -22.25 25.10 -21.05
N GLY A 679 -22.69 26.35 -21.08
CA GLY A 679 -23.60 26.95 -20.10
C GLY A 679 -25.05 26.53 -20.31
N GLY A 680 -25.85 26.62 -19.25
CA GLY A 680 -27.27 26.27 -19.30
C GLY A 680 -28.14 27.39 -19.89
N GLY A 681 -29.23 27.01 -20.54
CA GLY A 681 -30.22 27.93 -21.07
C GLY A 681 -31.06 28.63 -19.99
N GLY A 682 -31.54 29.81 -20.32
CA GLY A 682 -32.47 30.59 -19.49
C GLY A 682 -33.91 30.09 -19.60
N ARG A 683 -34.76 30.46 -18.65
CA ARG A 683 -36.18 30.06 -18.59
C ARG A 683 -37.07 31.01 -19.38
N GLY A 684 -38.16 30.53 -19.95
CA GLY A 684 -39.24 31.37 -20.48
C GLY A 684 -40.11 32.03 -19.40
N SER A 685 -40.84 33.09 -19.79
CA SER A 685 -41.80 33.85 -18.96
C SER A 685 -43.05 33.07 -18.47
N ASN A 686 -43.76 33.61 -17.46
CA ASN A 686 -45.13 33.24 -17.01
C ASN A 686 -45.40 31.73 -16.79
N GLY A 687 -44.62 31.03 -15.97
CA GLY A 687 -44.81 29.58 -15.80
C GLY A 687 -44.17 28.76 -16.94
N GLY A 688 -43.50 29.44 -17.88
CA GLY A 688 -42.83 28.89 -19.04
C GLY A 688 -41.84 27.78 -18.73
N GLN A 689 -41.55 27.03 -19.78
CA GLN A 689 -40.78 25.80 -19.74
C GLN A 689 -39.32 26.09 -19.31
N PRO A 690 -38.66 25.10 -18.65
CA PRO A 690 -37.31 25.27 -18.13
C PRO A 690 -36.31 25.42 -19.26
N GLY A 691 -35.21 26.14 -19.02
CA GLY A 691 -34.09 26.13 -19.98
C GLY A 691 -33.57 24.70 -20.21
N VAL A 692 -32.85 24.49 -21.31
CA VAL A 692 -32.14 23.24 -21.56
C VAL A 692 -30.72 23.35 -21.01
N GLY A 693 -30.25 22.30 -20.34
CA GLY A 693 -28.92 22.28 -19.76
C GLY A 693 -27.81 22.25 -20.81
N GLY A 694 -26.61 22.69 -20.41
CA GLY A 694 -25.43 22.54 -21.26
C GLY A 694 -25.22 21.07 -21.64
N THR A 695 -24.91 20.81 -22.90
CA THR A 695 -24.70 19.44 -23.43
C THR A 695 -23.21 19.11 -23.50
N THR A 696 -22.88 17.82 -23.46
CA THR A 696 -21.53 17.31 -23.74
C THR A 696 -21.21 17.26 -25.24
N ASP A 697 -22.21 17.46 -26.09
CA ASP A 697 -22.05 17.47 -27.55
C ASP A 697 -21.37 18.75 -28.05
N GLY A 698 -20.67 18.64 -29.18
CA GLY A 698 -20.05 19.78 -29.88
C GLY A 698 -21.04 20.84 -30.38
N CYS A 699 -22.31 20.46 -30.53
CA CYS A 699 -23.40 21.37 -30.89
C CYS A 699 -24.13 21.83 -29.64
N GLY A 700 -24.65 23.07 -29.65
CA GLY A 700 -25.63 23.50 -28.68
C GLY A 700 -26.96 22.77 -28.87
N THR A 701 -27.91 22.99 -27.95
CA THR A 701 -29.24 22.43 -28.08
C THR A 701 -30.23 23.44 -28.63
N LYS A 702 -31.31 22.91 -29.21
CA LYS A 702 -32.54 23.67 -29.43
C LYS A 702 -33.12 24.12 -28.09
N ASP A 703 -34.13 24.98 -28.19
CA ASP A 703 -34.98 25.33 -27.06
C ASP A 703 -35.72 24.07 -26.56
N ASP A 704 -36.29 24.14 -25.37
CA ASP A 704 -37.00 23.04 -24.71
C ASP A 704 -38.18 22.46 -25.50
N ARG A 705 -38.75 23.24 -26.42
CA ARG A 705 -39.83 22.85 -27.31
C ARG A 705 -39.34 22.31 -28.65
N GLY A 706 -38.01 22.23 -28.85
CA GLY A 706 -37.41 21.75 -30.08
C GLY A 706 -37.37 22.79 -31.20
N PHE A 707 -37.48 24.08 -30.88
CA PHE A 707 -37.36 25.19 -31.80
C PHE A 707 -36.01 25.91 -31.72
N GLY A 708 -35.78 26.81 -32.67
CA GLY A 708 -34.51 27.51 -32.85
C GLY A 708 -33.41 26.66 -33.48
N THR A 709 -32.31 27.33 -33.80
CA THR A 709 -31.16 26.72 -34.47
C THR A 709 -29.96 26.84 -33.55
N PRO A 710 -29.52 25.75 -32.91
CA PRO A 710 -28.28 25.77 -32.14
C PRO A 710 -27.09 26.01 -33.05
N GLY A 711 -26.03 26.53 -32.46
CA GLY A 711 -24.72 26.54 -33.08
C GLY A 711 -24.09 25.15 -33.08
N CYS A 712 -23.24 24.90 -34.07
CA CYS A 712 -22.37 23.74 -34.15
C CYS A 712 -20.98 24.20 -34.61
N ASN A 713 -19.95 23.38 -34.36
CA ASN A 713 -18.59 23.63 -34.85
C ASN A 713 -18.05 25.03 -34.49
N GLY A 714 -18.26 25.46 -33.24
CA GLY A 714 -17.75 26.77 -32.79
C GLY A 714 -18.71 27.93 -33.01
N GLN A 715 -19.84 27.73 -33.71
CA GLN A 715 -20.76 28.82 -34.05
C GLN A 715 -21.75 29.14 -32.92
N GLY A 716 -22.28 30.36 -32.92
CA GLY A 716 -23.36 30.75 -32.01
C GLY A 716 -24.72 30.20 -32.43
N GLY A 717 -25.63 30.12 -31.48
CA GLY A 717 -27.03 29.77 -31.72
C GLY A 717 -27.84 30.96 -32.23
N ILE A 718 -28.98 30.65 -32.83
CA ILE A 718 -29.94 31.61 -33.36
C ILE A 718 -31.21 31.56 -32.50
N SER A 719 -31.80 32.72 -32.26
CA SER A 719 -33.11 32.86 -31.61
C SER A 719 -34.22 32.01 -32.28
N GLY A 720 -35.08 31.40 -31.47
CA GLY A 720 -36.12 30.44 -31.88
C GLY A 720 -37.37 30.98 -32.57
N SER A 721 -37.52 32.28 -32.82
CA SER A 721 -38.81 32.84 -33.27
C SER A 721 -39.34 32.31 -34.62
N ILE A 722 -40.64 31.97 -34.69
CA ILE A 722 -41.38 31.77 -35.94
C ILE A 722 -42.20 33.04 -36.23
N GLY A 723 -42.07 33.63 -37.42
CA GLY A 723 -42.78 34.88 -37.77
C GLY A 723 -42.29 36.13 -37.02
N ASN A 724 -43.19 37.09 -36.73
CA ASN A 724 -42.92 38.38 -36.07
C ASN A 724 -42.80 38.31 -34.53
N ALA A 725 -42.31 37.20 -33.99
CA ALA A 725 -42.40 36.92 -32.56
C ALA A 725 -41.10 37.19 -31.78
N ASN A 726 -41.25 37.62 -30.52
CA ASN A 726 -40.23 38.16 -29.62
C ASN A 726 -39.41 37.08 -28.86
N GLY A 727 -38.28 36.63 -29.40
CA GLY A 727 -37.46 35.55 -28.82
C GLY A 727 -36.32 36.01 -27.91
N GLY A 728 -35.75 35.08 -27.15
CA GLY A 728 -34.48 35.29 -26.46
C GLY A 728 -33.29 35.33 -27.43
N GLY A 729 -32.19 35.96 -27.03
CA GLY A 729 -30.94 35.98 -27.80
C GLY A 729 -30.29 34.60 -27.81
N GLY A 730 -29.68 34.23 -28.94
CA GLY A 730 -28.86 33.03 -29.03
C GLY A 730 -27.58 33.15 -28.19
N GLY A 731 -27.14 32.04 -27.62
CA GLY A 731 -25.81 31.95 -27.01
C GLY A 731 -24.71 31.96 -28.07
N ALA A 732 -23.50 32.32 -27.69
CA ALA A 732 -22.34 32.35 -28.57
C ALA A 732 -21.50 31.09 -28.45
N GLY A 733 -20.72 30.82 -29.50
CA GLY A 733 -19.73 29.75 -29.54
C GLY A 733 -18.31 30.25 -29.29
N LEU A 734 -17.34 29.38 -29.59
CA LEU A 734 -15.92 29.74 -29.62
C LEU A 734 -15.62 30.77 -30.71
N LEU A 735 -16.18 30.57 -31.91
CA LEU A 735 -15.85 31.31 -33.14
C LEU A 735 -16.94 32.29 -33.55
N GLY A 736 -18.21 31.90 -33.41
CA GLY A 736 -19.37 32.65 -33.89
C GLY A 736 -20.15 33.32 -32.77
N ASN A 737 -20.51 34.59 -32.96
CA ASN A 737 -21.45 35.27 -32.05
C ASN A 737 -22.81 34.58 -32.10
N GLY A 738 -23.57 34.68 -31.02
CA GLY A 738 -24.99 34.35 -31.08
C GLY A 738 -25.70 35.31 -32.03
N LEU A 739 -26.87 34.90 -32.53
CA LEU A 739 -27.69 35.73 -33.40
C LEU A 739 -29.08 35.95 -32.81
N ALA A 740 -29.59 37.16 -33.00
CA ALA A 740 -30.99 37.49 -32.86
C ALA A 740 -31.67 37.39 -34.22
N LYS A 741 -32.89 36.84 -34.28
CA LYS A 741 -33.63 36.69 -35.53
C LYS A 741 -34.32 37.99 -35.97
N GLN A 742 -34.58 38.91 -35.04
CA GLN A 742 -35.19 40.22 -35.27
C GLN A 742 -34.66 41.29 -34.29
N SER A 743 -34.81 42.57 -34.64
CA SER A 743 -34.33 43.73 -33.87
C SER A 743 -34.96 43.93 -32.49
N ASN A 744 -36.11 43.29 -32.21
CA ASN A 744 -36.78 43.33 -30.91
C ASN A 744 -36.48 42.13 -30.02
N SER A 745 -35.59 41.20 -30.41
CA SER A 745 -35.23 40.04 -29.58
C SER A 745 -34.24 40.43 -28.46
N GLY A 746 -34.06 39.54 -27.47
CA GLY A 746 -32.94 39.67 -26.53
C GLY A 746 -31.61 39.73 -27.28
N ASN A 747 -30.66 40.54 -26.81
CA ASN A 747 -29.36 40.67 -27.47
C ASN A 747 -28.58 39.35 -27.31
N PRO A 748 -27.94 38.86 -28.39
CA PRO A 748 -27.16 37.63 -28.33
C PRO A 748 -25.85 37.85 -27.57
N GLY A 749 -25.23 36.74 -27.16
CA GLY A 749 -23.86 36.76 -26.64
C GLY A 749 -22.80 36.94 -27.74
N SER A 750 -21.62 37.39 -27.34
CA SER A 750 -20.42 37.43 -28.19
C SER A 750 -19.59 36.17 -28.05
N ALA A 751 -18.96 35.74 -29.15
CA ALA A 751 -18.08 34.59 -29.20
C ALA A 751 -16.86 34.77 -28.28
N PHE A 752 -16.24 33.67 -27.88
CA PHE A 752 -14.97 33.72 -27.14
C PHE A 752 -13.91 34.57 -27.86
N VAL A 753 -13.71 34.36 -29.17
CA VAL A 753 -12.75 35.13 -29.98
C VAL A 753 -13.07 36.63 -30.03
N ASN A 754 -14.31 37.01 -29.73
CA ASN A 754 -14.79 38.39 -29.67
C ASN A 754 -14.96 38.88 -28.21
N GLY A 755 -14.25 38.26 -27.27
CA GLY A 755 -14.22 38.66 -25.86
C GLY A 755 -15.29 38.03 -24.97
N GLY A 756 -16.15 37.15 -25.50
CA GLY A 756 -17.05 36.31 -24.69
C GLY A 756 -18.13 37.06 -23.91
N LEU A 757 -18.45 38.30 -24.27
CA LEU A 757 -19.46 39.10 -23.59
C LEU A 757 -20.82 38.41 -23.59
N GLY A 758 -21.51 38.43 -22.47
CA GLY A 758 -22.91 38.03 -22.38
C GLY A 758 -23.83 39.02 -23.09
N GLY A 759 -24.95 38.50 -23.60
CA GLY A 759 -26.03 39.30 -24.16
C GLY A 759 -26.76 40.11 -23.08
N ALA A 760 -27.52 41.10 -23.49
CA ALA A 760 -28.40 41.86 -22.61
C ALA A 760 -29.85 41.58 -22.99
N SER A 761 -30.76 41.64 -22.02
CA SER A 761 -32.17 41.71 -22.32
C SER A 761 -32.50 43.00 -23.08
N ARG A 762 -33.67 43.03 -23.73
CA ARG A 762 -34.06 44.16 -24.57
C ARG A 762 -34.16 45.47 -23.78
N ASP A 763 -34.67 45.39 -22.56
CA ASP A 763 -34.73 46.48 -21.58
C ASP A 763 -33.38 46.78 -20.90
N ASN A 764 -32.34 45.98 -21.17
CA ASN A 764 -31.02 46.07 -20.56
C ASN A 764 -31.05 46.00 -19.02
N GLU A 765 -32.03 45.29 -18.45
CA GLU A 765 -32.14 45.05 -16.99
C GLU A 765 -31.59 43.68 -16.56
N SER A 766 -31.35 42.77 -17.51
CA SER A 766 -30.81 41.44 -17.28
C SER A 766 -29.82 41.03 -18.36
N TYR A 767 -28.99 40.05 -18.02
CA TYR A 767 -27.78 39.75 -18.77
C TYR A 767 -27.58 38.25 -18.89
N GLY A 768 -27.27 37.82 -20.11
CA GLY A 768 -26.56 36.57 -20.33
C GLY A 768 -25.24 36.60 -19.58
N GLY A 769 -24.86 35.46 -19.03
CA GLY A 769 -23.60 35.34 -18.34
C GLY A 769 -22.41 35.55 -19.29
N PHE A 770 -21.35 36.20 -18.79
CA PHE A 770 -20.05 36.21 -19.44
C PHE A 770 -19.61 34.78 -19.80
N GLY A 771 -19.02 34.60 -20.98
CA GLY A 771 -18.90 33.30 -21.64
C GLY A 771 -19.91 33.11 -22.77
N GLY A 772 -20.51 34.20 -23.25
CA GLY A 772 -21.39 34.20 -24.42
C GLY A 772 -22.83 33.77 -24.17
N GLY A 773 -23.33 33.80 -22.93
CA GLY A 773 -24.76 33.56 -22.67
C GLY A 773 -25.63 34.60 -23.37
N GLY A 774 -26.77 34.21 -23.93
CA GLY A 774 -27.72 35.12 -24.57
C GLY A 774 -28.61 35.83 -23.54
N GLY A 775 -29.03 37.06 -23.86
CA GLY A 775 -30.03 37.80 -23.08
C GLY A 775 -31.44 37.26 -23.31
N ASN A 776 -32.29 37.29 -22.30
CA ASN A 776 -33.73 37.04 -22.49
C ASN A 776 -34.42 38.21 -23.22
N HIS A 777 -35.67 38.05 -23.63
CA HIS A 777 -36.42 39.15 -24.23
C HIS A 777 -36.74 40.25 -23.19
N GLU A 778 -37.59 39.96 -22.19
CA GLU A 778 -38.05 40.84 -21.08
C GLU A 778 -39.25 40.14 -20.35
N SER A 779 -40.26 40.89 -19.86
CA SER A 779 -41.43 40.39 -19.10
C SER A 779 -42.33 39.36 -19.78
N SER A 780 -42.31 39.25 -21.11
CA SER A 780 -43.22 38.37 -21.87
C SER A 780 -42.54 37.65 -23.05
N GLY A 781 -41.37 37.05 -22.86
CA GLY A 781 -40.67 36.37 -23.96
C GLY A 781 -39.83 35.15 -23.59
N GLY A 782 -39.06 34.68 -24.55
CA GLY A 782 -38.23 33.47 -24.44
C GLY A 782 -36.95 33.68 -23.63
N GLY A 783 -36.44 32.58 -23.06
CA GLY A 783 -35.19 32.55 -22.32
C GLY A 783 -33.96 32.72 -23.21
N GLY A 784 -32.86 33.23 -22.67
CA GLY A 784 -31.60 33.35 -23.39
C GLY A 784 -30.90 32.00 -23.60
N GLY A 785 -30.23 31.80 -24.74
CA GLY A 785 -29.46 30.58 -25.00
C GLY A 785 -28.16 30.53 -24.18
N GLY A 786 -27.70 29.34 -23.79
CA GLY A 786 -26.42 29.15 -23.10
C GLY A 786 -25.23 29.35 -24.04
N GLY A 787 -24.15 29.96 -23.55
CA GLY A 787 -22.88 30.06 -24.26
C GLY A 787 -22.06 28.77 -24.16
N GLY A 788 -21.08 28.54 -25.02
CA GLY A 788 -20.28 27.30 -24.98
C GLY A 788 -19.29 27.18 -26.12
N TYR A 789 -18.78 25.96 -26.36
CA TYR A 789 -18.01 25.68 -27.57
C TYR A 789 -18.84 26.04 -28.80
N SER A 790 -20.12 25.68 -28.77
CA SER A 790 -21.14 26.22 -29.67
C SER A 790 -22.29 26.80 -28.83
N GLY A 791 -22.97 27.81 -29.36
CA GLY A 791 -24.06 28.48 -28.64
C GLY A 791 -25.39 27.73 -28.69
N GLY A 792 -26.15 27.75 -27.60
CA GLY A 792 -27.54 27.29 -27.57
C GLY A 792 -28.49 28.27 -28.27
N SER A 793 -29.62 27.78 -28.77
CA SER A 793 -30.63 28.66 -29.37
C SER A 793 -31.33 29.52 -28.31
N GLY A 794 -31.77 30.72 -28.69
CA GLY A 794 -32.67 31.50 -27.85
C GLY A 794 -34.07 30.90 -27.83
N GLY A 795 -34.77 31.01 -26.71
CA GLY A 795 -36.13 30.47 -26.56
C GLY A 795 -37.14 31.18 -27.46
N GLN A 796 -38.06 30.41 -28.05
CA GLN A 796 -39.12 30.94 -28.90
C GLN A 796 -40.24 31.60 -28.08
N PHE A 797 -40.82 32.66 -28.65
CA PHE A 797 -42.13 33.21 -28.27
C PHE A 797 -43.11 33.00 -29.42
N ASP A 798 -44.27 32.43 -29.14
CA ASP A 798 -45.39 32.24 -30.10
C ASP A 798 -46.75 32.22 -29.38
N GLY A 799 -46.82 32.85 -28.20
CA GLY A 799 -47.92 32.68 -27.25
C GLY A 799 -47.61 31.62 -26.17
N SER A 800 -46.62 30.75 -26.38
CA SER A 800 -45.99 29.94 -25.34
C SER A 800 -44.53 30.39 -25.13
N TYR A 801 -44.07 30.36 -23.88
CA TYR A 801 -42.77 30.92 -23.49
C TYR A 801 -41.70 29.81 -23.37
N GLY A 802 -40.91 29.62 -24.42
CA GLY A 802 -39.85 28.61 -24.47
C GLY A 802 -38.60 29.01 -23.67
N GLY A 803 -38.00 28.04 -22.99
CA GLY A 803 -36.69 28.15 -22.35
C GLY A 803 -35.57 28.06 -23.39
N GLY A 804 -34.50 28.83 -23.21
CA GLY A 804 -33.35 28.80 -24.10
C GLY A 804 -32.65 27.44 -24.12
N GLY A 805 -32.02 27.14 -25.25
CA GLY A 805 -31.18 25.96 -25.41
C GLY A 805 -29.86 26.07 -24.62
N GLY A 806 -29.28 24.94 -24.25
CA GLY A 806 -27.96 24.88 -23.62
C GLY A 806 -26.81 24.99 -24.63
N GLY A 807 -25.68 25.49 -24.16
CA GLY A 807 -24.44 25.55 -24.94
C GLY A 807 -23.84 24.16 -25.18
N GLY A 808 -23.15 24.01 -26.31
CA GLY A 808 -22.35 22.84 -26.63
C GLY A 808 -21.00 22.86 -25.92
N SER A 809 -20.39 21.70 -25.77
CA SER A 809 -19.10 21.49 -25.11
C SER A 809 -18.05 20.91 -26.05
N PHE A 810 -16.79 20.90 -25.62
CA PHE A 810 -15.67 20.33 -26.35
C PHE A 810 -14.64 19.76 -25.39
N ASN A 811 -13.99 18.67 -25.77
CA ASN A 811 -12.90 18.09 -25.00
C ASN A 811 -11.98 17.26 -25.93
N SER A 812 -10.72 17.67 -26.05
CA SER A 812 -9.68 16.95 -26.82
C SER A 812 -8.71 16.16 -25.94
N GLY A 813 -8.92 16.14 -24.62
CA GLY A 813 -8.05 15.48 -23.65
C GLY A 813 -8.31 13.98 -23.53
N GLY A 814 -7.30 13.25 -23.04
CA GLY A 814 -7.44 11.85 -22.65
C GLY A 814 -8.27 11.67 -21.37
N ASN A 815 -8.64 10.44 -21.05
CA ASN A 815 -9.41 10.07 -19.84
C ASN A 815 -10.65 10.96 -19.57
N PRO A 816 -11.53 11.15 -20.57
CA PRO A 816 -12.65 12.07 -20.43
C PRO A 816 -13.65 11.61 -19.37
N ASN A 817 -14.19 12.57 -18.61
CA ASN A 817 -15.36 12.37 -17.76
C ASN A 817 -16.27 13.59 -17.93
N ASN A 818 -17.31 13.44 -18.73
CA ASN A 818 -18.15 14.54 -19.18
C ASN A 818 -19.58 14.27 -18.74
N SER A 819 -20.27 15.30 -18.24
CA SER A 819 -21.67 15.20 -17.84
C SER A 819 -22.45 16.45 -18.25
N ALA A 820 -23.62 16.24 -18.84
CA ALA A 820 -24.51 17.33 -19.26
C ALA A 820 -25.39 17.76 -18.09
N ASN A 821 -25.74 19.05 -18.03
CA ASN A 821 -26.75 19.59 -17.11
C ASN A 821 -26.52 19.25 -15.61
N VAL A 822 -25.30 19.41 -15.10
CA VAL A 822 -24.95 19.06 -13.70
C VAL A 822 -24.54 20.25 -12.84
N TRP A 823 -24.03 21.34 -13.44
CA TRP A 823 -23.44 22.44 -12.69
C TRP A 823 -24.37 23.63 -12.51
N ALA A 824 -24.86 23.83 -11.29
CA ALA A 824 -25.88 24.82 -10.95
C ALA A 824 -25.32 26.10 -10.29
N GLN A 825 -24.14 26.57 -10.70
CA GLN A 825 -23.49 27.79 -10.18
C GLN A 825 -22.82 28.60 -11.31
N ASP A 826 -22.05 29.63 -10.97
CA ASP A 826 -21.04 30.19 -11.87
C ASP A 826 -20.08 29.10 -12.31
N GLY A 827 -19.50 29.23 -13.50
CA GLY A 827 -18.52 28.29 -13.99
C GLY A 827 -17.27 28.24 -13.12
N ALA A 828 -16.46 27.21 -13.35
CA ALA A 828 -15.17 27.04 -12.71
C ALA A 828 -14.21 26.31 -13.63
N VAL A 829 -12.91 26.44 -13.36
CA VAL A 829 -11.88 25.57 -13.93
C VAL A 829 -10.98 25.07 -12.82
N SER A 830 -10.58 23.79 -12.87
CA SER A 830 -9.49 23.26 -12.07
C SER A 830 -8.40 22.70 -12.98
N VAL A 831 -7.14 22.90 -12.59
CA VAL A 831 -5.96 22.38 -13.28
C VAL A 831 -5.08 21.68 -12.26
N LEU A 832 -4.89 20.38 -12.47
CA LEU A 832 -4.07 19.51 -11.64
C LEU A 832 -2.96 18.90 -12.51
N LYS A 833 -1.70 19.10 -12.14
CA LYS A 833 -0.60 18.31 -12.72
C LYS A 833 -0.66 16.91 -12.11
N LEU A 834 -0.69 15.88 -12.96
CA LEU A 834 -0.76 14.48 -12.57
C LEU A 834 0.62 13.89 -12.30
#